data_AF-A0A511J8J2-F1
#
_entry.id   AF-A0A511J8J2-F1
#
_cell.length_a   1.000
_cell.length_b   1.000
_cell.length_c   1.000
_cell.angle_alpha   90.00
_cell.angle_beta   90.00
_cell.angle_gamma   90.00
#
_symmetry.space_group_name_H-M   'P 1'
#
loop_
_entity.id
_entity.type
_entity.pdbx_description
1 polymer ?
#
loop_
_entity_poly.entity_id
_entity_poly.type
_entity_poly.pdbx_seq_one_letter_code
_entity_poly.pdbx_strand_id
1 'polypeptide(L)'
;MHAAGTTTPRGPHVHRTRHRLTRTAFGALAALALALTGVVGAQAATTTGEPNAQGSAEPEFDGYTGYVGDDELAPPGVLGGDKLHKTEPLGPIGTATRTQQDVAGQAAPAPDRTVPVTLPSEPDTASVDAVAAQLAATGSARVIVTLDGALRSDLGTSPAATAAQAKLTRDAQTHLTSTLAGTGSRLVQQNALLPSAVWTLTSAGLDALLADSRTGSVVLDGTASAELASSTGVIDSDLLNAAGVLGNNFEGGAGQYQVAVIDSGVDNQHNAFTGRIVSQACYVTDSSCLGGTNSSTAVGSADECTHSTDCDHGTHVAGIAAGSFFTGGHEGVARGAGIVAIKVAQDNPTSTRWTAQFSAIDLALSRVIALRGSSLPRIVSVNLSIGTNATFAPGDAACNAVNPTTNALFATLQNAGVAVVVAAGNNGVAGAMSFPGCATNAFAIGATSDSDVPASFTNSSSGMRWWAPGVDIDAPVPTGDNHASKQGTSMAAPHVTGAFALLRECVDGNGNPITKDAAAANLDATGVDVTRSGVTRKRINVLDAATRTVNNNDFASPEVFSGNGPINDFDFTVCSDSETGEPGPFGIDNGVWWQWTPATTGTATISTEDGGGFVTTFDTQLSVFTGSSISGLTLIAFDDDAGTGLRSLVQFPVNAGTPYRIKVEGFGGQNGLLNLHIENGPAPMCFGAAATRVGTSGNDVITGTSGVDVIVAGAGNDLIRGLSGNDRICGDAGDDTVLAGLGNDSVLGGSGADKIRGEGGNDTLVGNPGGGSTDDVGDTIEGGPGNDFLDGWTGDDLLSGGPGDDTLQGADGIDTVTYAVSATAVNVNLVTGVATGQGSDTFIQVENLVGSPLADVLRGNDGINRIVAGAGADNVFGLGGNDRLEGGVGNDTVRGGTGADDVFGGDGNDRLDGNGGPDRLFGDAGNDRLDGGDAVDRCAGGTGIDTGFQCETILGIP
;
A
#
# COMPACT_ATOMS: atom_id res chain seq x y z
N MET A 1 -17.01 21.42 58.32
CA MET A 1 -17.66 22.68 58.78
C MET A 1 -18.49 23.22 57.64
N HIS A 2 -19.67 23.79 57.92
CA HIS A 2 -20.61 24.42 56.97
C HIS A 2 -21.13 23.56 55.79
N ALA A 3 -22.16 24.02 55.07
CA ALA A 3 -23.58 24.00 55.45
C ALA A 3 -24.47 24.60 54.34
N ALA A 4 -25.64 23.98 54.09
CA ALA A 4 -26.75 24.43 53.23
C ALA A 4 -26.45 24.62 51.72
N GLY A 5 -27.44 24.54 50.81
CA GLY A 5 -28.81 24.01 50.97
C GLY A 5 -29.85 24.63 50.01
N THR A 6 -30.94 23.88 49.74
CA THR A 6 -32.15 24.28 48.96
C THR A 6 -31.91 24.50 47.44
N THR A 7 -32.90 24.40 46.53
CA THR A 7 -34.38 24.46 46.60
C THR A 7 -35.11 23.46 45.68
N THR A 8 -36.41 23.25 45.94
CA THR A 8 -37.48 22.84 44.99
C THR A 8 -38.72 23.71 45.34
N PRO A 9 -39.78 23.94 44.50
CA PRO A 9 -40.74 22.89 44.10
C PRO A 9 -41.64 23.13 42.82
N ARG A 10 -42.61 22.21 42.60
CA ARG A 10 -43.90 22.31 41.83
C ARG A 10 -43.94 22.04 40.30
N GLY A 11 -44.82 21.10 39.92
CA GLY A 11 -45.52 21.04 38.61
C GLY A 11 -46.91 21.70 38.68
N PRO A 12 -48.02 21.21 38.05
CA PRO A 12 -48.22 19.90 37.39
C PRO A 12 -48.99 20.01 36.03
N HIS A 13 -49.63 18.88 35.60
CA HIS A 13 -50.70 18.68 34.58
C HIS A 13 -50.30 17.86 33.32
N VAL A 14 -51.17 17.03 32.69
CA VAL A 14 -52.22 16.11 33.17
C VAL A 14 -52.72 15.22 32.00
N HIS A 15 -53.22 14.00 32.28
CA HIS A 15 -53.96 13.09 31.35
C HIS A 15 -53.12 12.42 30.21
N ARG A 16 -53.42 11.19 29.73
CA ARG A 16 -54.45 10.19 30.12
C ARG A 16 -54.13 8.76 29.62
N THR A 17 -54.18 7.76 30.52
CA THR A 17 -54.68 6.36 30.30
C THR A 17 -54.01 5.45 29.23
N ARG A 18 -53.98 4.11 29.31
CA ARG A 18 -54.58 3.09 30.23
C ARG A 18 -53.73 1.80 30.12
N HIS A 19 -53.34 1.13 31.23
CA HIS A 19 -53.89 -0.19 31.69
C HIS A 19 -53.46 -1.44 30.86
N ARG A 20 -53.16 -2.63 31.42
CA ARG A 20 -53.28 -3.13 32.82
C ARG A 20 -52.52 -4.48 33.03
N LEU A 21 -51.98 -4.69 34.26
CA LEU A 21 -52.06 -5.90 35.14
C LEU A 21 -51.77 -7.33 34.59
N THR A 22 -51.18 -8.32 35.31
CA THR A 22 -50.28 -8.43 36.51
C THR A 22 -50.10 -9.91 36.93
N ARG A 23 -48.95 -10.26 37.57
CA ARG A 23 -48.79 -11.25 38.70
C ARG A 23 -49.06 -12.76 38.40
N THR A 24 -48.57 -13.78 39.13
CA THR A 24 -47.64 -13.89 40.30
C THR A 24 -47.10 -15.32 40.55
N ALA A 25 -45.82 -15.40 40.94
CA ALA A 25 -45.25 -16.20 42.05
C ALA A 25 -45.13 -17.75 42.00
N PHE A 26 -44.36 -18.25 42.99
CA PHE A 26 -43.93 -19.64 43.31
C PHE A 26 -42.75 -20.21 42.46
N GLY A 27 -41.78 -20.97 43.03
CA GLY A 27 -41.44 -21.09 44.47
C GLY A 27 -40.56 -22.28 44.92
N ALA A 28 -39.37 -21.98 45.47
CA ALA A 28 -38.55 -22.77 46.43
C ALA A 28 -37.72 -24.01 45.97
N LEU A 29 -36.69 -24.35 46.77
CA LEU A 29 -35.62 -25.36 46.52
C LEU A 29 -35.77 -26.66 47.35
N ALA A 30 -35.12 -27.74 46.88
CA ALA A 30 -34.55 -28.85 47.66
C ALA A 30 -33.51 -29.63 46.80
N ALA A 31 -32.61 -30.51 47.30
CA ALA A 31 -31.84 -30.57 48.55
C ALA A 31 -30.82 -31.75 48.52
N LEU A 32 -29.89 -31.77 49.49
CA LEU A 32 -29.15 -32.95 50.02
C LEU A 32 -27.87 -33.44 49.30
N ALA A 33 -27.00 -34.13 50.07
CA ALA A 33 -25.68 -34.66 49.68
C ALA A 33 -25.36 -35.96 50.45
N LEU A 34 -24.34 -36.72 50.02
CA LEU A 34 -23.76 -37.85 50.75
C LEU A 34 -22.26 -38.06 50.38
N ALA A 35 -21.50 -38.84 51.16
CA ALA A 35 -20.04 -38.97 51.03
C ALA A 35 -19.50 -40.39 51.31
N LEU A 36 -18.29 -40.70 50.84
CA LEU A 36 -17.51 -41.93 51.13
C LEU A 36 -15.99 -41.69 50.90
N THR A 37 -15.12 -42.58 51.40
CA THR A 37 -13.68 -42.32 51.60
C THR A 37 -12.74 -43.45 51.12
N GLY A 38 -11.50 -43.11 50.71
CA GLY A 38 -10.45 -44.05 50.26
C GLY A 38 -9.07 -43.40 50.12
N VAL A 39 -7.99 -44.19 50.12
CA VAL A 39 -6.57 -43.76 50.38
C VAL A 39 -5.62 -44.53 49.42
N VAL A 40 -4.41 -44.11 49.02
CA VAL A 40 -3.39 -43.15 49.54
C VAL A 40 -2.54 -42.58 48.38
N GLY A 41 -1.94 -41.37 48.49
CA GLY A 41 -0.62 -41.12 47.85
C GLY A 41 -0.24 -39.70 47.40
N ALA A 42 0.71 -39.07 48.13
CA ALA A 42 1.72 -38.10 47.67
C ALA A 42 1.35 -36.72 47.05
N GLN A 43 1.62 -35.67 47.85
CA GLN A 43 2.20 -34.35 47.51
C GLN A 43 1.49 -33.34 46.56
N ALA A 44 0.90 -32.33 47.23
CA ALA A 44 1.00 -30.88 46.97
C ALA A 44 0.54 -30.24 45.64
N ALA A 45 -0.18 -29.10 45.66
CA ALA A 45 -0.94 -28.44 46.74
C ALA A 45 -1.81 -27.29 46.19
N THR A 46 -3.15 -27.34 46.32
CA THR A 46 -4.05 -26.15 46.29
C THR A 46 -5.48 -26.51 46.76
N THR A 47 -5.93 -25.89 47.87
CA THR A 47 -7.33 -25.76 48.34
C THR A 47 -7.32 -24.68 49.42
N THR A 48 -8.26 -23.74 49.58
CA THR A 48 -9.55 -23.41 48.91
C THR A 48 -9.79 -21.91 49.21
N GLY A 49 -10.47 -21.12 48.38
CA GLY A 49 -11.94 -21.10 48.19
C GLY A 49 -12.56 -19.98 49.05
N GLU A 50 -13.37 -19.06 48.52
CA GLU A 50 -14.78 -19.25 48.08
C GLU A 50 -15.75 -19.50 49.27
N PRO A 51 -17.05 -19.07 49.24
CA PRO A 51 -17.85 -18.93 48.01
C PRO A 51 -18.92 -17.81 47.90
N ASN A 52 -19.52 -17.72 46.69
CA ASN A 52 -20.90 -17.25 46.34
C ASN A 52 -21.23 -15.73 46.39
N ALA A 53 -22.21 -15.16 45.66
CA ALA A 53 -22.97 -15.42 44.39
C ALA A 53 -24.01 -14.24 44.22
N GLN A 54 -24.84 -14.01 43.18
CA GLN A 54 -25.15 -14.64 41.88
C GLN A 54 -25.95 -13.66 40.96
N GLY A 55 -25.81 -13.72 39.63
CA GLY A 55 -26.76 -13.16 38.61
C GLY A 55 -26.63 -11.67 38.24
N SER A 56 -26.99 -11.21 37.02
CA SER A 56 -27.60 -11.92 35.86
C SER A 56 -27.57 -11.13 34.52
N ALA A 57 -27.30 -11.83 33.39
CA ALA A 57 -27.58 -11.52 31.95
C ALA A 57 -26.98 -10.22 31.33
N GLU A 58 -26.05 -10.24 30.34
CA GLU A 58 -26.09 -10.76 28.94
C GLU A 58 -27.22 -10.19 28.05
N PRO A 59 -27.03 -9.98 26.71
CA PRO A 59 -25.89 -10.31 25.82
C PRO A 59 -25.10 -9.03 25.35
N GLU A 60 -24.14 -9.01 24.40
CA GLU A 60 -23.95 -9.81 23.18
C GLU A 60 -22.49 -9.84 22.64
N PHE A 61 -22.06 -11.03 22.23
CA PHE A 61 -20.84 -11.45 21.48
C PHE A 61 -19.46 -10.77 21.71
N ASP A 62 -18.63 -11.47 22.49
CA ASP A 62 -17.16 -11.58 22.35
C ASP A 62 -16.84 -12.99 21.78
N GLY A 63 -15.71 -13.17 21.07
CA GLY A 63 -15.64 -14.25 20.08
C GLY A 63 -14.30 -14.84 19.60
N TYR A 64 -13.11 -14.46 20.11
CA TYR A 64 -11.93 -15.37 20.10
C TYR A 64 -10.78 -14.82 20.96
N THR A 65 -10.49 -15.48 22.10
CA THR A 65 -9.29 -15.21 22.90
C THR A 65 -8.48 -16.49 23.10
N GLY A 66 -7.18 -16.46 22.81
CA GLY A 66 -6.41 -17.69 22.68
C GLY A 66 -4.90 -17.56 22.56
N TYR A 67 -4.24 -16.87 23.50
CA TYR A 67 -3.05 -17.43 24.17
C TYR A 67 -2.69 -16.62 25.43
N VAL A 68 -2.36 -17.30 26.52
CA VAL A 68 -1.67 -16.70 27.67
C VAL A 68 -0.19 -17.05 27.56
N GLY A 69 0.66 -16.04 27.60
CA GLY A 69 2.11 -16.16 27.39
C GLY A 69 2.91 -15.34 28.39
N ASP A 70 2.49 -15.33 29.65
CA ASP A 70 3.24 -14.68 30.73
C ASP A 70 4.55 -15.44 31.01
N ASP A 71 5.67 -14.74 30.94
CA ASP A 71 6.82 -15.00 31.83
C ASP A 71 7.39 -13.63 32.27
N GLU A 72 7.37 -13.37 33.58
CA GLU A 72 7.60 -12.03 34.14
C GLU A 72 9.07 -11.59 34.08
N LEU A 73 9.33 -10.30 33.85
CA LEU A 73 10.15 -9.50 34.78
C LEU A 73 9.75 -8.01 34.76
N ALA A 74 9.20 -7.55 35.88
CA ALA A 74 8.75 -6.17 36.16
C ALA A 74 9.23 -5.75 37.58
N PRO A 75 8.90 -4.57 38.16
CA PRO A 75 8.15 -3.40 37.67
C PRO A 75 8.95 -2.06 37.93
N PRO A 76 8.35 -0.84 37.92
CA PRO A 76 9.08 0.41 37.64
C PRO A 76 9.07 1.49 38.76
N GLY A 77 9.55 2.71 38.44
CA GLY A 77 9.28 3.94 39.21
C GLY A 77 9.87 5.23 38.59
N VAL A 78 9.34 6.43 38.83
CA VAL A 78 8.14 6.78 39.61
C VAL A 78 7.58 8.19 39.26
N LEU A 79 6.25 8.28 39.14
CA LEU A 79 5.33 9.44 39.31
C LEU A 79 5.59 10.83 38.65
N GLY A 80 4.55 11.29 37.94
CA GLY A 80 3.96 12.64 38.14
C GLY A 80 4.11 13.64 36.97
N GLY A 81 3.06 14.36 36.55
CA GLY A 81 1.65 14.32 36.98
C GLY A 81 0.83 15.52 36.47
N ASP A 82 -0.49 15.35 36.36
CA ASP A 82 -1.56 16.31 36.04
C ASP A 82 -1.21 17.75 35.56
N LYS A 83 -1.76 18.09 34.37
CA LYS A 83 -2.78 19.17 34.32
C LYS A 83 -3.62 19.17 33.04
N LEU A 84 -4.92 18.92 33.23
CA LEU A 84 -5.98 19.34 32.30
C LEU A 84 -5.94 20.86 32.08
N HIS A 85 -5.78 21.29 30.83
CA HIS A 85 -6.13 22.65 30.41
C HIS A 85 -7.42 22.63 29.58
N LYS A 86 -8.41 23.41 30.03
CA LYS A 86 -9.70 23.54 29.34
C LYS A 86 -9.65 24.63 28.27
N THR A 87 -10.09 24.28 27.06
CA THR A 87 -10.85 25.13 26.12
C THR A 87 -10.50 26.63 26.07
N GLU A 88 -9.67 27.01 25.11
CA GLU A 88 -9.74 28.31 24.42
C GLU A 88 -10.02 28.01 22.93
N PRO A 89 -10.88 28.77 22.24
CA PRO A 89 -11.20 28.51 20.84
C PRO A 89 -10.06 29.00 19.94
N LEU A 90 -9.51 28.10 19.11
CA LEU A 90 -8.57 28.50 18.07
C LEU A 90 -9.29 29.41 17.05
N GLY A 91 -8.71 30.59 16.82
CA GLY A 91 -9.14 31.49 15.76
C GLY A 91 -8.89 30.89 14.36
N PRO A 92 -9.44 31.51 13.30
CA PRO A 92 -9.35 30.96 11.95
C PRO A 92 -7.89 30.78 11.52
N ILE A 93 -7.51 29.53 11.25
CA ILE A 93 -6.23 29.18 10.65
C ILE A 93 -6.17 29.86 9.28
N GLY A 94 -5.15 30.68 9.06
CA GLY A 94 -4.95 31.36 7.79
C GLY A 94 -4.73 30.35 6.66
N THR A 95 -5.54 30.42 5.62
CA THR A 95 -5.49 29.49 4.47
C THR A 95 -4.20 29.68 3.67
N ALA A 96 -3.15 28.95 4.06
CA ALA A 96 -1.93 28.81 3.29
C ALA A 96 -2.18 27.84 2.11
N THR A 97 -2.79 28.34 1.04
CA THR A 97 -3.05 27.58 -0.19
C THR A 97 -1.72 27.20 -0.87
N ARG A 98 -1.19 26.02 -0.55
CA ARG A 98 -0.04 25.40 -1.26
C ARG A 98 -0.49 24.85 -2.62
N THR A 99 -0.81 25.75 -3.56
CA THR A 99 -1.03 25.40 -4.97
C THR A 99 0.30 25.36 -5.72
N GLN A 100 1.04 24.27 -5.55
CA GLN A 100 2.09 23.85 -6.49
C GLN A 100 1.86 22.38 -6.82
N GLN A 101 1.49 22.10 -8.08
CA GLN A 101 1.53 20.75 -8.63
C GLN A 101 2.98 20.42 -8.97
N ASP A 102 3.36 19.15 -8.78
CA ASP A 102 4.64 18.62 -9.24
C ASP A 102 4.74 18.60 -10.77
N VAL A 103 5.97 18.68 -11.26
CA VAL A 103 6.25 18.70 -12.71
C VAL A 103 6.43 17.28 -13.21
N ALA A 104 5.35 16.72 -13.75
CA ALA A 104 5.35 15.39 -14.39
C ALA A 104 6.53 15.21 -15.36
N GLY A 105 7.04 13.98 -15.46
CA GLY A 105 8.29 13.61 -16.12
C GLY A 105 8.39 13.95 -17.61
N GLN A 106 8.61 15.23 -17.94
CA GLN A 106 8.87 15.66 -19.30
C GLN A 106 10.20 15.07 -19.78
N ALA A 107 10.12 14.13 -20.73
CA ALA A 107 11.27 13.56 -21.41
C ALA A 107 12.21 14.68 -21.86
N ALA A 108 13.46 14.64 -21.40
CA ALA A 108 14.37 15.77 -21.51
C ALA A 108 14.42 16.35 -22.93
N PRO A 109 14.00 17.62 -23.15
CA PRO A 109 14.23 18.26 -24.43
C PRO A 109 15.74 18.23 -24.70
N ALA A 110 16.13 17.97 -25.95
CA ALA A 110 17.54 17.95 -26.34
C ALA A 110 18.19 19.25 -25.81
N PRO A 111 19.21 19.17 -24.92
CA PRO A 111 19.56 20.26 -24.02
C PRO A 111 19.66 21.61 -24.73
N ASP A 112 19.23 22.71 -24.10
CA ASP A 112 19.36 24.02 -24.72
C ASP A 112 20.84 24.42 -24.83
N ARG A 113 21.40 24.08 -25.99
CA ARG A 113 22.81 24.24 -26.33
C ARG A 113 23.10 25.62 -26.93
N THR A 114 22.20 26.59 -26.76
CA THR A 114 22.31 27.92 -27.37
C THR A 114 22.81 29.00 -26.41
N VAL A 115 22.74 28.78 -25.09
CA VAL A 115 23.22 29.73 -24.06
C VAL A 115 24.72 30.02 -24.27
N PRO A 116 25.10 31.27 -24.62
CA PRO A 116 26.50 31.60 -24.89
C PRO A 116 27.35 31.52 -23.62
N VAL A 117 28.52 30.90 -23.72
CA VAL A 117 29.55 30.95 -22.68
C VAL A 117 30.32 32.27 -22.83
N THR A 118 29.79 33.32 -22.20
CA THR A 118 30.36 34.67 -22.25
C THR A 118 31.63 34.76 -21.42
N LEU A 119 32.76 35.07 -22.08
CA LEU A 119 33.99 35.53 -21.43
C LEU A 119 34.06 37.07 -21.46
N PRO A 120 34.86 37.72 -20.60
CA PRO A 120 35.05 39.17 -20.65
C PRO A 120 35.68 39.62 -21.98
N SER A 121 35.23 40.76 -22.50
CA SER A 121 35.73 41.35 -23.75
C SER A 121 36.86 42.36 -23.55
N GLU A 122 37.07 42.85 -22.33
CA GLU A 122 38.16 43.77 -21.97
C GLU A 122 38.58 43.58 -20.50
N PRO A 123 39.86 43.82 -20.13
CA PRO A 123 40.35 43.52 -18.79
C PRO A 123 39.82 44.48 -17.74
N ASP A 124 39.25 43.92 -16.66
CA ASP A 124 38.87 44.68 -15.46
C ASP A 124 40.08 45.40 -14.83
N THR A 125 39.91 46.69 -14.52
CA THR A 125 40.99 47.53 -13.98
C THR A 125 41.42 47.11 -12.59
N ALA A 126 40.53 46.66 -11.71
CA ALA A 126 40.91 46.20 -10.37
C ALA A 126 41.77 44.92 -10.43
N SER A 127 41.44 44.02 -11.34
CA SER A 127 42.22 42.80 -11.65
C SER A 127 43.60 43.15 -12.22
N VAL A 128 43.67 44.09 -13.17
CA VAL A 128 44.93 44.57 -13.74
C VAL A 128 45.81 45.27 -12.70
N ASP A 129 45.24 46.11 -11.84
CA ASP A 129 45.94 46.77 -10.75
C ASP A 129 46.50 45.76 -9.72
N ALA A 130 45.76 44.70 -9.42
CA ALA A 130 46.23 43.61 -8.55
C ALA A 130 47.41 42.84 -9.18
N VAL A 131 47.36 42.57 -10.49
CA VAL A 131 48.48 41.95 -11.23
C VAL A 131 49.69 42.89 -11.27
N ALA A 132 49.49 44.19 -11.50
CA ALA A 132 50.56 45.20 -11.50
C ALA A 132 51.20 45.34 -10.12
N ALA A 133 50.42 45.33 -9.03
CA ALA A 133 50.92 45.35 -7.66
C ALA A 133 51.76 44.10 -7.34
N GLN A 134 51.30 42.91 -7.74
CA GLN A 134 52.06 41.67 -7.58
C GLN A 134 53.39 41.73 -8.37
N LEU A 135 53.35 42.19 -9.63
CA LEU A 135 54.55 42.39 -10.45
C LEU A 135 55.55 43.37 -9.82
N ALA A 136 55.07 44.47 -9.23
CA ALA A 136 55.91 45.44 -8.54
C ALA A 136 56.53 44.87 -7.24
N ALA A 137 55.83 43.95 -6.56
CA ALA A 137 56.29 43.33 -5.31
C ALA A 137 57.26 42.15 -5.53
N THR A 138 57.02 41.30 -6.54
CA THR A 138 57.76 40.03 -6.73
C THR A 138 58.47 39.88 -8.08
N GLY A 139 58.39 40.88 -8.98
CA GLY A 139 59.00 40.86 -10.32
C GLY A 139 58.38 39.88 -11.31
N SER A 140 57.47 39.01 -10.86
CA SER A 140 56.68 38.10 -11.67
C SER A 140 55.35 37.78 -10.98
N ALA A 141 54.29 37.63 -11.75
CA ALA A 141 52.95 37.29 -11.27
C ALA A 141 52.41 36.06 -12.03
N ARG A 142 51.73 35.15 -11.34
CA ARG A 142 51.03 34.04 -12.00
C ARG A 142 49.59 34.45 -12.28
N VAL A 143 49.19 34.37 -13.54
CA VAL A 143 47.93 34.92 -14.03
C VAL A 143 47.17 33.92 -14.89
N ILE A 144 45.85 34.00 -14.86
CA ILE A 144 44.97 33.40 -15.87
C ILE A 144 44.65 34.51 -16.88
N VAL A 145 45.02 34.28 -18.14
CA VAL A 145 44.71 35.18 -19.25
C VAL A 145 43.60 34.56 -20.09
N THR A 146 42.56 35.34 -20.39
CA THR A 146 41.55 35.00 -21.40
C THR A 146 41.70 35.93 -22.60
N LEU A 147 41.36 35.44 -23.79
CA LEU A 147 41.24 36.29 -24.98
C LEU A 147 39.77 36.54 -25.33
N ASP A 148 39.44 37.77 -25.72
CA ASP A 148 38.22 38.04 -26.48
C ASP A 148 38.30 37.29 -27.81
N GLY A 149 37.27 36.50 -28.06
CA GLY A 149 37.33 35.39 -28.99
C GLY A 149 36.19 34.42 -28.73
N ALA A 150 35.04 34.73 -29.32
CA ALA A 150 33.79 34.02 -29.08
C ALA A 150 33.92 32.50 -29.05
N LEU A 151 33.44 31.90 -27.95
CA LEU A 151 32.75 30.62 -28.02
C LEU A 151 31.54 30.84 -28.92
N ARG A 152 31.68 30.45 -30.19
CA ARG A 152 30.75 30.77 -31.28
C ARG A 152 29.44 30.00 -31.08
N SER A 153 28.48 30.61 -30.39
CA SER A 153 27.17 30.03 -30.06
C SER A 153 26.35 29.63 -31.29
N ASP A 154 26.66 30.18 -32.47
CA ASP A 154 26.06 29.84 -33.76
C ASP A 154 26.61 28.55 -34.41
N LEU A 155 27.73 27.97 -33.92
CA LEU A 155 28.27 26.72 -34.48
C LEU A 155 27.40 25.49 -34.14
N GLY A 156 26.59 25.56 -33.07
CA GLY A 156 25.81 24.43 -32.57
C GLY A 156 26.68 23.31 -31.97
N THR A 157 26.18 22.08 -31.98
CA THR A 157 26.81 20.92 -31.27
C THR A 157 27.14 19.73 -32.14
N SER A 158 27.35 19.94 -33.45
CA SER A 158 27.89 18.89 -34.31
C SER A 158 29.35 18.57 -33.99
N PRO A 159 29.88 17.38 -34.31
CA PRO A 159 31.32 17.10 -34.17
C PRO A 159 32.21 18.09 -34.94
N ALA A 160 31.70 18.65 -36.05
CA ALA A 160 32.36 19.72 -36.80
C ALA A 160 32.38 21.06 -36.03
N ALA A 161 31.32 21.37 -35.27
CA ALA A 161 31.27 22.53 -34.38
C ALA A 161 32.30 22.41 -33.25
N THR A 162 32.37 21.25 -32.59
CA THR A 162 33.38 20.95 -31.55
C THR A 162 34.80 21.04 -32.11
N ALA A 163 35.05 20.51 -33.32
CA ALA A 163 36.34 20.61 -33.99
C ALA A 163 36.71 22.06 -34.37
N ALA A 164 35.73 22.87 -34.80
CA ALA A 164 35.91 24.28 -35.10
C ALA A 164 36.18 25.12 -33.85
N GLN A 165 35.44 24.91 -32.76
CA GLN A 165 35.68 25.58 -31.48
C GLN A 165 37.05 25.20 -30.91
N ALA A 166 37.43 23.92 -30.94
CA ALA A 166 38.77 23.49 -30.55
C ALA A 166 39.87 24.08 -31.45
N LYS A 167 39.57 24.41 -32.72
CA LYS A 167 40.50 25.17 -33.57
C LYS A 167 40.61 26.63 -33.12
N LEU A 168 39.49 27.31 -32.85
CA LEU A 168 39.48 28.69 -32.35
C LEU A 168 40.28 28.82 -31.03
N THR A 169 40.09 27.89 -30.09
CA THR A 169 40.87 27.83 -28.83
C THR A 169 42.38 27.68 -29.10
N ARG A 170 42.80 26.82 -30.04
CA ARG A 170 44.22 26.68 -30.43
C ARG A 170 44.77 27.90 -31.17
N ASP A 171 43.99 28.51 -32.06
CA ASP A 171 44.38 29.73 -32.78
C ASP A 171 44.60 30.89 -31.80
N ALA A 172 43.68 31.05 -30.83
CA ALA A 172 43.76 32.01 -29.74
C ALA A 172 45.00 31.77 -28.86
N GLN A 173 45.24 30.53 -28.43
CA GLN A 173 46.43 30.18 -27.63
C GLN A 173 47.74 30.41 -28.38
N THR A 174 47.78 30.11 -29.69
CA THR A 174 48.93 30.43 -30.55
C THR A 174 49.18 31.92 -30.61
N HIS A 175 48.11 32.72 -30.70
CA HIS A 175 48.20 34.17 -30.69
C HIS A 175 48.69 34.72 -29.34
N LEU A 176 48.13 34.28 -28.21
CA LEU A 176 48.60 34.67 -26.87
C LEU A 176 50.09 34.37 -26.67
N THR A 177 50.55 33.21 -27.15
CA THR A 177 51.98 32.84 -27.16
C THR A 177 52.82 33.78 -28.03
N SER A 178 52.27 34.34 -29.12
CA SER A 178 52.96 35.34 -29.96
C SER A 178 53.00 36.73 -29.31
N THR A 179 51.94 37.16 -28.62
CA THR A 179 51.86 38.46 -27.94
C THR A 179 52.85 38.53 -26.77
N LEU A 180 53.04 37.44 -26.04
CA LEU A 180 53.99 37.34 -24.94
C LEU A 180 55.42 36.97 -25.35
N ALA A 181 55.68 36.73 -26.65
CA ALA A 181 57.01 36.35 -27.13
C ALA A 181 58.04 37.45 -26.88
N GLY A 182 59.19 37.08 -26.28
CA GLY A 182 60.27 38.03 -25.97
C GLY A 182 60.06 38.89 -24.71
N THR A 183 58.87 38.88 -24.10
CA THR A 183 58.58 39.64 -22.85
C THR A 183 59.26 39.06 -21.60
N GLY A 184 59.82 37.85 -21.70
CA GLY A 184 60.30 37.07 -20.56
C GLY A 184 59.21 36.27 -19.83
N SER A 185 57.93 36.47 -20.19
CA SER A 185 56.81 35.71 -19.63
C SER A 185 56.85 34.24 -20.09
N ARG A 186 56.44 33.32 -19.22
CA ARG A 186 56.50 31.87 -19.45
C ARG A 186 55.11 31.23 -19.34
N LEU A 187 54.72 30.47 -20.36
CA LEU A 187 53.51 29.65 -20.33
C LEU A 187 53.63 28.60 -19.21
N VAL A 188 52.59 28.48 -18.40
CA VAL A 188 52.45 27.41 -17.39
C VAL A 188 51.54 26.30 -17.93
N GLN A 189 50.39 26.67 -18.50
CA GLN A 189 49.32 25.74 -18.84
C GLN A 189 48.36 26.34 -19.89
N GLN A 190 47.68 25.51 -20.68
CA GLN A 190 46.62 25.91 -21.62
C GLN A 190 45.31 25.21 -21.26
N ASN A 191 44.16 25.88 -21.38
CA ASN A 191 42.85 25.25 -21.20
C ASN A 191 42.41 24.60 -22.52
N ALA A 192 41.99 23.33 -22.52
CA ALA A 192 41.62 22.63 -23.75
C ALA A 192 40.27 23.05 -24.35
N LEU A 193 39.41 23.70 -23.56
CA LEU A 193 38.02 24.04 -23.91
C LEU A 193 37.87 25.54 -24.17
N LEU A 194 38.36 26.38 -23.25
CA LEU A 194 38.26 27.84 -23.31
C LEU A 194 39.50 28.48 -23.96
N PRO A 195 39.39 29.63 -24.63
CA PRO A 195 40.52 30.43 -25.15
C PRO A 195 41.28 31.14 -24.01
N SER A 196 41.81 30.35 -23.06
CA SER A 196 42.56 30.82 -21.89
C SER A 196 43.84 30.01 -21.67
N ALA A 197 44.77 30.63 -20.95
CA ALA A 197 46.04 30.01 -20.56
C ALA A 197 46.59 30.65 -19.27
N VAL A 198 47.33 29.85 -18.50
CA VAL A 198 48.03 30.29 -17.29
C VAL A 198 49.45 30.69 -17.67
N TRP A 199 49.89 31.86 -17.22
CA TRP A 199 51.23 32.40 -17.48
C TRP A 199 51.91 32.85 -16.20
N THR A 200 53.23 32.70 -16.15
CA THR A 200 54.12 33.50 -15.28
C THR A 200 54.48 34.75 -16.07
N LEU A 201 53.87 35.88 -15.71
CA LEU A 201 53.95 37.16 -16.41
C LEU A 201 55.10 38.03 -15.87
N THR A 202 55.65 38.89 -16.72
CA THR A 202 56.55 40.01 -16.35
C THR A 202 55.84 41.35 -16.55
N SER A 203 56.41 42.48 -16.09
CA SER A 203 55.85 43.81 -16.38
C SER A 203 55.70 44.07 -17.89
N ALA A 204 56.73 43.75 -18.68
CA ALA A 204 56.67 43.83 -20.15
C ALA A 204 55.66 42.83 -20.77
N GLY A 205 55.33 41.75 -20.06
CA GLY A 205 54.25 40.85 -20.41
C GLY A 205 52.87 41.48 -20.20
N LEU A 206 52.66 42.17 -19.08
CA LEU A 206 51.42 42.90 -18.82
C LEU A 206 51.23 44.04 -19.83
N ASP A 207 52.27 44.84 -20.09
CA ASP A 207 52.24 45.90 -21.11
C ASP A 207 51.86 45.36 -22.49
N ALA A 208 52.39 44.18 -22.87
CA ALA A 208 52.07 43.53 -24.15
C ALA A 208 50.63 43.01 -24.23
N LEU A 209 50.07 42.50 -23.13
CA LEU A 209 48.67 42.07 -23.07
C LEU A 209 47.69 43.26 -23.11
N LEU A 210 47.98 44.33 -22.36
CA LEU A 210 47.14 45.53 -22.35
C LEU A 210 47.20 46.32 -23.66
N ALA A 211 48.24 46.13 -24.47
CA ALA A 211 48.34 46.65 -25.83
C ALA A 211 47.63 45.78 -26.88
N ASP A 212 47.23 44.55 -26.55
CA ASP A 212 46.55 43.62 -27.45
C ASP A 212 45.04 43.71 -27.27
N SER A 213 44.35 44.24 -28.29
CA SER A 213 42.89 44.44 -28.29
C SER A 213 42.08 43.13 -28.37
N ARG A 214 42.72 41.97 -28.19
CA ARG A 214 42.09 40.67 -27.98
C ARG A 214 42.30 40.11 -26.57
N THR A 215 42.95 40.83 -25.65
CA THR A 215 43.01 40.40 -24.25
C THR A 215 41.66 40.63 -23.58
N GLY A 216 40.92 39.54 -23.31
CA GLY A 216 39.62 39.58 -22.66
C GLY A 216 39.74 39.80 -21.15
N SER A 217 40.69 39.13 -20.48
CA SER A 217 40.98 39.38 -19.07
C SER A 217 42.42 38.99 -18.69
N VAL A 218 42.97 39.67 -17.69
CA VAL A 218 44.20 39.27 -16.99
C VAL A 218 43.91 39.30 -15.50
N VAL A 219 43.74 38.13 -14.89
CA VAL A 219 43.46 38.00 -13.45
C VAL A 219 44.60 37.24 -12.77
N LEU A 220 44.82 37.48 -11.47
CA LEU A 220 45.76 36.65 -10.70
C LEU A 220 45.23 35.22 -10.62
N ASP A 221 46.11 34.23 -10.78
CA ASP A 221 45.80 32.81 -10.55
C ASP A 221 45.81 32.54 -9.04
N GLY A 222 44.77 33.07 -8.39
CA GLY A 222 44.58 33.09 -6.95
C GLY A 222 44.18 31.73 -6.37
N THR A 223 43.83 31.75 -5.09
CA THR A 223 43.60 30.55 -4.30
C THR A 223 42.22 30.51 -3.66
N ALA A 224 41.53 29.39 -3.82
CA ALA A 224 40.48 28.94 -2.92
C ALA A 224 41.10 28.12 -1.76
N SER A 225 40.33 27.93 -0.71
CA SER A 225 40.66 27.05 0.42
C SER A 225 39.44 26.21 0.80
N ALA A 226 39.66 25.08 1.47
CA ALA A 226 38.56 24.28 1.98
C ALA A 226 37.73 25.05 3.03
N GLU A 227 36.42 25.11 2.82
CA GLU A 227 35.49 25.90 3.63
C GLU A 227 35.12 25.10 4.90
N LEU A 228 36.03 25.06 5.86
CA LEU A 228 35.99 24.21 7.05
C LEU A 228 36.04 24.97 8.38
N ALA A 229 35.43 24.35 9.39
CA ALA A 229 35.78 24.48 10.80
C ALA A 229 35.77 23.09 11.48
N SER A 230 36.60 22.90 12.50
CA SER A 230 36.59 21.68 13.33
C SER A 230 35.30 21.61 14.16
N SER A 231 34.69 20.43 14.25
CA SER A 231 33.62 20.13 15.22
C SER A 231 34.19 19.52 16.51
N THR A 232 33.38 19.50 17.57
CA THR A 232 33.57 18.67 18.78
C THR A 232 32.28 17.96 19.20
N GLY A 233 31.27 17.91 18.34
CA GLY A 233 29.99 17.26 18.56
C GLY A 233 29.73 16.22 17.46
N VAL A 234 28.84 15.27 17.78
CA VAL A 234 28.40 14.21 16.88
C VAL A 234 26.88 14.36 16.76
N ILE A 235 26.37 14.59 15.56
CA ILE A 235 24.96 14.26 15.28
C ILE A 235 24.90 12.75 15.06
N ASP A 236 24.06 12.08 15.83
CA ASP A 236 23.80 10.65 15.69
C ASP A 236 23.39 10.31 14.26
N SER A 237 23.85 9.17 13.72
CA SER A 237 23.34 8.65 12.43
C SER A 237 21.82 8.53 12.46
N ASP A 238 21.24 8.15 13.61
CA ASP A 238 19.80 7.99 13.77
C ASP A 238 19.06 9.34 13.80
N LEU A 239 19.72 10.43 14.17
CA LEU A 239 19.17 11.79 14.05
C LEU A 239 19.22 12.32 12.61
N LEU A 240 20.22 11.91 11.81
CA LEU A 240 20.28 12.22 10.38
C LEU A 240 19.31 11.34 9.57
N ASN A 241 19.11 10.08 9.96
CA ASN A 241 18.04 9.21 9.48
C ASN A 241 16.67 9.85 9.78
N ALA A 242 16.39 10.20 11.04
CA ALA A 242 15.12 10.78 11.48
C ALA A 242 14.86 12.21 10.92
N ALA A 243 15.89 12.93 10.50
CA ALA A 243 15.77 14.22 9.80
C ALA A 243 15.55 14.08 8.29
N GLY A 244 15.40 12.85 7.76
CA GLY A 244 15.20 12.58 6.33
C GLY A 244 16.42 12.90 5.46
N VAL A 245 17.63 12.83 6.03
CA VAL A 245 18.87 13.22 5.34
C VAL A 245 19.54 12.01 4.69
N LEU A 246 19.34 10.83 5.26
CA LEU A 246 19.99 9.57 4.87
C LEU A 246 18.95 8.59 4.31
N GLY A 247 19.32 7.85 3.26
CA GLY A 247 18.44 6.85 2.66
C GLY A 247 18.40 5.56 3.47
N ASN A 248 17.21 5.13 3.88
CA ASN A 248 16.98 3.88 4.58
C ASN A 248 17.15 2.68 3.63
N ASN A 249 18.17 1.84 3.84
CA ASN A 249 18.38 0.53 3.17
C ASN A 249 18.32 0.48 1.62
N PHE A 250 18.38 1.61 0.91
CA PHE A 250 18.26 1.64 -0.55
C PHE A 250 19.54 1.15 -1.25
N GLU A 251 19.56 -0.14 -1.60
CA GLU A 251 20.58 -0.80 -2.42
C GLU A 251 20.52 -0.32 -3.90
N GLY A 252 20.96 0.93 -4.13
CA GLY A 252 21.05 1.54 -5.46
C GLY A 252 21.91 0.72 -6.42
N GLY A 253 21.27 0.22 -7.49
CA GLY A 253 21.79 -0.81 -8.39
C GLY A 253 22.96 -0.36 -9.26
N ALA A 254 24.18 -0.61 -8.78
CA ALA A 254 25.42 -0.65 -9.57
C ALA A 254 25.71 0.55 -10.50
N GLY A 255 25.65 1.78 -9.97
CA GLY A 255 26.51 2.88 -10.44
C GLY A 255 26.23 3.45 -11.84
N GLN A 256 24.97 3.47 -12.29
CA GLN A 256 24.59 4.12 -13.56
C GLN A 256 24.78 5.65 -13.55
N TYR A 257 24.79 6.26 -12.36
CA TYR A 257 24.97 7.69 -12.16
C TYR A 257 26.25 8.00 -11.39
N GLN A 258 26.82 9.17 -11.65
CA GLN A 258 28.09 9.61 -11.07
C GLN A 258 28.02 11.01 -10.47
N VAL A 259 28.70 11.16 -9.35
CA VAL A 259 29.02 12.44 -8.71
C VAL A 259 30.51 12.75 -8.92
N ALA A 260 30.83 13.99 -9.27
CA ALA A 260 32.23 14.44 -9.34
C ALA A 260 32.58 15.29 -8.11
N VAL A 261 33.68 14.96 -7.42
CA VAL A 261 34.13 15.66 -6.21
C VAL A 261 35.48 16.31 -6.49
N ILE A 262 35.49 17.65 -6.53
CA ILE A 262 36.68 18.46 -6.84
C ILE A 262 37.17 19.09 -5.53
N ASP A 263 38.18 18.49 -4.90
CA ASP A 263 38.60 18.85 -3.54
C ASP A 263 40.08 18.47 -3.26
N SER A 264 40.43 18.03 -2.04
CA SER A 264 41.78 17.59 -1.66
C SER A 264 42.14 16.17 -2.08
N GLY A 265 41.25 15.48 -2.79
CA GLY A 265 41.39 14.05 -3.13
C GLY A 265 40.62 13.15 -2.16
N VAL A 266 40.55 11.85 -2.46
CA VAL A 266 39.79 10.84 -1.72
C VAL A 266 40.69 9.66 -1.42
N ASP A 267 40.73 9.21 -0.16
CA ASP A 267 41.31 7.93 0.25
C ASP A 267 40.50 6.81 -0.43
N ASN A 268 41.06 6.18 -1.47
CA ASN A 268 40.38 5.17 -2.27
C ASN A 268 40.53 3.74 -1.71
N GLN A 269 41.18 3.59 -0.54
CA GLN A 269 41.34 2.31 0.17
C GLN A 269 40.37 2.19 1.35
N HIS A 270 39.83 3.31 1.86
CA HIS A 270 38.78 3.33 2.88
C HIS A 270 37.52 2.57 2.41
N ASN A 271 37.01 1.62 3.22
CA ASN A 271 35.98 0.65 2.80
C ASN A 271 34.72 1.27 2.18
N ALA A 272 34.29 2.45 2.66
CA ALA A 272 33.15 3.21 2.13
C ALA A 272 33.21 3.56 0.63
N PHE A 273 34.36 3.40 -0.04
CA PHE A 273 34.52 3.67 -1.47
C PHE A 273 34.84 2.43 -2.31
N THR A 274 34.75 1.23 -1.71
CA THR A 274 35.06 -0.06 -2.35
C THR A 274 34.24 -0.24 -3.63
N GLY A 275 34.91 -0.22 -4.79
CA GLY A 275 34.27 -0.34 -6.10
C GLY A 275 33.48 0.89 -6.58
N ARG A 276 33.41 1.98 -5.79
CA ARG A 276 32.67 3.21 -6.14
C ARG A 276 33.52 4.25 -6.87
N ILE A 277 34.84 4.27 -6.70
CA ILE A 277 35.72 5.23 -7.42
C ILE A 277 35.82 4.87 -8.91
N VAL A 278 35.23 5.69 -9.78
CA VAL A 278 35.16 5.45 -11.24
C VAL A 278 36.22 6.20 -12.05
N SER A 279 36.83 7.25 -11.50
CA SER A 279 37.96 7.97 -12.09
C SER A 279 38.66 8.81 -11.02
N GLN A 280 39.98 8.96 -11.17
CA GLN A 280 40.85 9.82 -10.36
C GLN A 280 41.70 10.74 -11.26
N ALA A 281 42.12 11.88 -10.71
CA ALA A 281 43.02 12.84 -11.37
C ALA A 281 43.57 13.88 -10.37
N CYS A 282 44.83 14.30 -10.55
CA CYS A 282 45.53 15.17 -9.61
C CYS A 282 46.16 16.39 -10.30
N TYR A 283 45.76 17.59 -9.87
CA TYR A 283 46.08 18.89 -10.49
C TYR A 283 46.68 19.92 -9.51
N VAL A 284 47.31 19.48 -8.42
CA VAL A 284 48.07 20.37 -7.52
C VAL A 284 49.44 20.77 -8.11
N THR A 285 50.10 21.76 -7.51
CA THR A 285 51.40 22.28 -8.00
C THR A 285 52.64 21.81 -7.25
N ASP A 286 52.47 20.99 -6.21
CA ASP A 286 53.56 20.32 -5.49
C ASP A 286 53.67 18.83 -5.86
N SER A 287 54.52 18.10 -5.14
CA SER A 287 54.75 16.67 -5.37
C SER A 287 53.82 15.73 -4.61
N SER A 288 52.66 16.18 -4.11
CA SER A 288 51.69 15.30 -3.43
C SER A 288 50.84 14.45 -4.38
N CYS A 289 50.88 14.72 -5.69
CA CYS A 289 50.36 13.78 -6.71
C CYS A 289 51.31 12.58 -6.90
N LEU A 290 50.81 11.36 -6.75
CA LEU A 290 51.52 10.18 -7.26
C LEU A 290 51.60 10.26 -8.79
N GLY A 291 52.81 10.06 -9.33
CA GLY A 291 53.13 10.29 -10.75
C GLY A 291 53.61 11.71 -11.10
N GLY A 292 53.58 12.66 -10.16
CA GLY A 292 53.99 14.05 -10.38
C GLY A 292 52.84 15.00 -10.71
N THR A 293 53.13 16.30 -10.87
CA THR A 293 52.12 17.33 -11.11
C THR A 293 51.34 17.09 -12.42
N ASN A 294 50.02 17.31 -12.37
CA ASN A 294 49.09 17.04 -13.48
C ASN A 294 49.06 15.57 -13.93
N SER A 295 49.15 14.62 -12.99
CA SER A 295 48.95 13.20 -13.28
C SER A 295 47.46 12.83 -13.40
N SER A 296 47.19 11.77 -14.17
CA SER A 296 45.87 11.13 -14.22
C SER A 296 46.08 9.63 -14.36
N THR A 297 45.43 8.86 -13.49
CA THR A 297 45.59 7.40 -13.42
C THR A 297 44.35 6.67 -13.95
N ALA A 298 44.45 5.34 -14.05
CA ALA A 298 43.33 4.47 -14.39
C ALA A 298 42.63 3.97 -13.11
N VAL A 299 41.39 3.49 -13.26
CA VAL A 299 40.59 2.87 -12.19
C VAL A 299 41.43 1.83 -11.43
N GLY A 300 41.45 1.91 -10.10
CA GLY A 300 42.17 0.97 -9.24
C GLY A 300 43.70 1.15 -9.20
N SER A 301 44.23 2.31 -9.60
CA SER A 301 45.62 2.67 -9.30
C SER A 301 45.85 2.91 -7.81
N ALA A 302 47.04 2.56 -7.31
CA ALA A 302 47.45 2.91 -5.95
C ALA A 302 47.36 4.42 -5.67
N ASP A 303 46.82 4.77 -4.50
CA ASP A 303 46.75 6.08 -3.83
C ASP A 303 47.01 7.34 -4.69
N GLU A 304 45.98 8.18 -4.86
CA GLU A 304 46.23 9.64 -4.98
C GLU A 304 46.55 10.30 -3.63
N CYS A 305 46.47 9.52 -2.54
CA CYS A 305 46.48 9.95 -1.15
C CYS A 305 47.30 8.96 -0.32
N THR A 306 48.63 9.08 -0.30
CA THR A 306 49.53 8.07 0.30
C THR A 306 49.56 8.09 1.83
N HIS A 307 48.41 7.83 2.46
CA HIS A 307 48.18 7.73 3.90
C HIS A 307 48.61 8.99 4.69
N SER A 308 47.95 10.12 4.43
CA SER A 308 48.23 11.41 5.05
C SER A 308 46.99 12.29 5.23
N THR A 309 47.14 13.39 5.96
CA THR A 309 46.16 14.49 6.06
C THR A 309 45.85 15.16 4.72
N ASP A 310 46.61 14.90 3.66
CA ASP A 310 46.52 15.64 2.39
C ASP A 310 45.18 15.46 1.64
N CYS A 311 44.35 14.49 2.04
CA CYS A 311 43.05 14.18 1.42
C CYS A 311 41.86 14.17 2.41
N ASP A 312 42.04 14.69 3.63
CA ASP A 312 41.06 14.55 4.71
C ASP A 312 39.69 15.22 4.43
N HIS A 313 39.69 16.39 3.79
CA HIS A 313 38.46 17.07 3.42
C HIS A 313 37.69 16.34 2.30
N GLY A 314 38.34 16.08 1.17
CA GLY A 314 37.70 15.45 0.01
C GLY A 314 37.18 14.03 0.28
N THR A 315 37.87 13.26 1.13
CA THR A 315 37.42 11.93 1.58
C THR A 315 36.09 12.01 2.31
N HIS A 316 35.95 12.95 3.24
CA HIS A 316 34.72 13.17 4.01
C HIS A 316 33.58 13.72 3.14
N VAL A 317 33.88 14.68 2.25
CA VAL A 317 32.92 15.23 1.27
C VAL A 317 32.40 14.16 0.30
N ALA A 318 33.27 13.27 -0.19
CA ALA A 318 32.88 12.14 -1.03
C ALA A 318 32.03 11.10 -0.26
N GLY A 319 32.35 10.88 1.02
CA GLY A 319 31.58 10.04 1.94
C GLY A 319 30.12 10.47 2.04
N ILE A 320 29.88 11.74 2.40
CA ILE A 320 28.52 12.31 2.50
C ILE A 320 27.75 12.17 1.17
N ALA A 321 28.41 12.35 0.02
CA ALA A 321 27.76 12.31 -1.28
C ALA A 321 27.35 10.90 -1.71
N ALA A 322 28.25 9.91 -1.60
CA ALA A 322 28.08 8.58 -2.20
C ALA A 322 28.93 7.46 -1.54
N GLY A 323 29.31 7.60 -0.27
CA GLY A 323 29.93 6.51 0.49
C GLY A 323 28.94 5.37 0.79
N SER A 324 29.41 4.12 0.76
CA SER A 324 28.66 2.96 1.24
C SER A 324 28.86 2.72 2.74
N PHE A 325 27.97 1.92 3.35
CA PHE A 325 28.12 1.39 4.70
C PHE A 325 29.54 0.88 5.01
N PHE A 326 30.00 1.17 6.22
CA PHE A 326 31.22 0.63 6.82
C PHE A 326 31.07 0.61 8.35
N THR A 327 31.84 -0.25 9.02
CA THR A 327 31.65 -0.53 10.44
C THR A 327 31.96 0.68 11.33
N GLY A 328 30.91 1.33 11.83
CA GLY A 328 30.96 2.38 12.85
C GLY A 328 30.72 3.81 12.34
N GLY A 329 30.84 4.05 11.03
CA GLY A 329 30.69 5.38 10.43
C GLY A 329 29.47 5.53 9.51
N HIS A 330 29.25 6.79 9.09
CA HIS A 330 28.02 7.22 8.43
C HIS A 330 27.97 6.94 6.92
N GLU A 331 26.76 6.72 6.41
CA GLU A 331 26.50 6.41 5.00
C GLU A 331 26.28 7.65 4.13
N GLY A 332 26.58 7.53 2.83
CA GLY A 332 26.38 8.59 1.85
C GLY A 332 24.97 8.62 1.28
N VAL A 333 24.52 9.83 0.88
CA VAL A 333 23.17 10.06 0.33
C VAL A 333 22.87 9.19 -0.90
N ALA A 334 23.82 9.05 -1.83
CA ALA A 334 23.65 8.23 -3.02
C ALA A 334 24.56 6.99 -2.99
N ARG A 335 24.28 6.06 -2.07
CA ARG A 335 25.00 4.77 -1.88
C ARG A 335 25.30 4.03 -3.20
N GLY A 336 24.40 4.12 -4.19
CA GLY A 336 24.52 3.50 -5.51
C GLY A 336 25.54 4.13 -6.46
N ALA A 337 25.84 5.43 -6.31
CA ALA A 337 26.52 6.23 -7.32
C ALA A 337 28.04 5.99 -7.43
N GLY A 338 28.59 6.22 -8.62
CA GLY A 338 30.04 6.24 -8.86
C GLY A 338 30.67 7.60 -8.55
N ILE A 339 31.89 7.62 -8.02
CA ILE A 339 32.61 8.83 -7.61
C ILE A 339 33.77 9.14 -8.58
N VAL A 340 33.71 10.30 -9.23
CA VAL A 340 34.84 10.91 -9.95
C VAL A 340 35.58 11.84 -8.99
N ALA A 341 36.61 11.34 -8.32
CA ALA A 341 37.43 12.13 -7.41
C ALA A 341 38.48 12.94 -8.21
N ILE A 342 38.68 14.22 -7.88
CA ILE A 342 39.73 15.05 -8.48
C ILE A 342 40.42 15.89 -7.40
N LYS A 343 41.73 15.69 -7.22
CA LYS A 343 42.58 16.41 -6.26
C LYS A 343 43.07 17.73 -6.87
N VAL A 344 42.54 18.85 -6.38
CA VAL A 344 42.96 20.23 -6.73
C VAL A 344 43.51 21.00 -5.54
N ALA A 345 43.18 20.59 -4.31
CA ALA A 345 43.66 21.23 -3.09
C ALA A 345 44.86 20.46 -2.50
N GLN A 346 45.94 21.18 -2.25
CA GLN A 346 47.14 20.70 -1.57
C GLN A 346 47.12 21.10 -0.10
N ASP A 347 47.71 20.30 0.79
CA ASP A 347 47.90 20.72 2.18
C ASP A 347 48.85 21.93 2.25
N ASN A 348 48.68 22.75 3.28
CA ASN A 348 49.42 23.97 3.48
C ASN A 348 50.14 23.88 4.83
N PRO A 349 51.47 23.62 4.88
CA PRO A 349 52.21 23.47 6.14
C PRO A 349 52.31 24.75 6.99
N THR A 350 51.60 25.82 6.62
CA THR A 350 51.44 27.08 7.38
C THR A 350 49.98 27.44 7.71
N SER A 351 49.00 26.59 7.37
CA SER A 351 47.56 26.85 7.56
C SER A 351 46.79 25.56 7.82
N THR A 352 45.75 25.60 8.66
CA THR A 352 44.87 24.44 8.91
C THR A 352 43.81 24.25 7.81
N ARG A 353 44.15 24.53 6.54
CA ARG A 353 43.24 24.47 5.38
C ARG A 353 43.98 24.11 4.10
N TRP A 354 43.52 23.04 3.45
CA TRP A 354 43.88 22.71 2.07
C TRP A 354 43.60 23.89 1.14
N THR A 355 44.53 24.16 0.23
CA THR A 355 44.54 25.34 -0.65
C THR A 355 44.59 24.88 -2.11
N ALA A 356 43.66 25.37 -2.93
CA ALA A 356 43.58 25.06 -4.36
C ALA A 356 43.79 26.33 -5.19
N GLN A 357 44.44 26.22 -6.34
CA GLN A 357 44.58 27.33 -7.28
C GLN A 357 43.42 27.35 -8.27
N PHE A 358 42.99 28.54 -8.70
CA PHE A 358 41.88 28.68 -9.63
C PHE A 358 42.11 27.91 -10.95
N SER A 359 43.34 27.89 -11.48
CA SER A 359 43.67 27.08 -12.66
C SER A 359 43.63 25.56 -12.47
N ALA A 360 43.77 25.06 -11.24
CA ALA A 360 43.61 23.63 -10.92
C ALA A 360 42.13 23.23 -10.90
N ILE A 361 41.28 24.11 -10.35
CA ILE A 361 39.81 23.96 -10.39
C ILE A 361 39.32 23.97 -11.86
N ASP A 362 39.84 24.88 -12.69
CA ASP A 362 39.50 24.93 -14.11
C ASP A 362 39.94 23.69 -14.90
N LEU A 363 41.06 23.04 -14.52
CA LEU A 363 41.43 21.73 -15.07
C LEU A 363 40.45 20.63 -14.66
N ALA A 364 40.10 20.57 -13.37
CA ALA A 364 39.17 19.57 -12.85
C ALA A 364 37.79 19.66 -13.52
N LEU A 365 37.24 20.86 -13.65
CA LEU A 365 35.98 21.09 -14.37
C LEU A 365 36.10 20.70 -15.86
N SER A 366 37.23 21.04 -16.51
CA SER A 366 37.50 20.63 -17.89
C SER A 366 37.61 19.11 -18.06
N ARG A 367 38.16 18.41 -17.06
CA ARG A 367 38.26 16.93 -17.00
C ARG A 367 36.89 16.28 -16.84
N VAL A 368 36.02 16.82 -15.98
CA VAL A 368 34.62 16.35 -15.83
C VAL A 368 33.85 16.51 -17.14
N ILE A 369 33.96 17.67 -17.81
CA ILE A 369 33.31 17.91 -19.11
C ILE A 369 33.75 16.87 -20.16
N ALA A 370 35.03 16.48 -20.14
CA ALA A 370 35.59 15.50 -21.07
C ALA A 370 35.17 14.04 -20.76
N LEU A 371 35.13 13.63 -19.48
CA LEU A 371 34.74 12.28 -19.06
C LEU A 371 33.32 11.91 -19.53
N ARG A 372 32.38 12.86 -19.40
CA ARG A 372 30.98 12.77 -19.83
C ARG A 372 30.79 12.56 -21.35
N GLY A 373 31.85 12.65 -22.15
CA GLY A 373 31.85 12.34 -23.59
C GLY A 373 32.14 10.86 -23.95
N SER A 374 32.36 9.99 -22.97
CA SER A 374 32.66 8.56 -23.18
C SER A 374 31.43 7.66 -22.89
N SER A 375 31.45 6.40 -23.37
CA SER A 375 30.36 5.44 -23.22
C SER A 375 30.35 4.75 -21.83
N LEU A 376 30.55 5.53 -20.78
CA LEU A 376 30.60 5.11 -19.38
C LEU A 376 29.75 6.09 -18.52
N PRO A 377 29.45 5.77 -17.24
CA PRO A 377 28.21 6.25 -16.60
C PRO A 377 28.03 7.77 -16.46
N ARG A 378 26.78 8.20 -16.27
CA ARG A 378 26.35 9.60 -16.43
C ARG A 378 26.74 10.44 -15.21
N ILE A 379 27.74 11.32 -15.36
CA ILE A 379 28.00 12.39 -14.37
C ILE A 379 26.82 13.37 -14.36
N VAL A 380 26.13 13.46 -13.23
CA VAL A 380 24.90 14.26 -13.06
C VAL A 380 25.05 15.42 -12.08
N SER A 381 26.03 15.37 -11.18
CA SER A 381 26.39 16.48 -10.30
C SER A 381 27.91 16.64 -10.15
N VAL A 382 28.33 17.87 -9.88
CA VAL A 382 29.72 18.24 -9.53
C VAL A 382 29.69 19.01 -8.22
N ASN A 383 30.39 18.48 -7.22
CA ASN A 383 30.66 19.15 -5.95
C ASN A 383 31.97 19.92 -6.01
N LEU A 384 31.95 21.14 -5.47
CA LEU A 384 33.13 21.95 -5.23
C LEU A 384 32.98 22.62 -3.84
N SER A 385 33.49 21.94 -2.81
CA SER A 385 33.37 22.34 -1.38
C SER A 385 34.49 23.28 -0.90
N ILE A 386 35.10 24.01 -1.85
CA ILE A 386 36.22 24.92 -1.63
C ILE A 386 35.87 26.33 -2.12
N GLY A 387 36.32 27.36 -1.42
CA GLY A 387 35.93 28.76 -1.65
C GLY A 387 36.95 29.79 -1.17
N THR A 388 36.66 31.07 -1.41
CA THR A 388 37.50 32.20 -1.01
C THR A 388 36.93 32.91 0.21
N ASN A 389 37.77 33.40 1.12
CA ASN A 389 37.33 34.27 2.21
C ASN A 389 36.69 35.61 1.73
N ALA A 390 36.85 35.98 0.46
CA ALA A 390 36.19 37.15 -0.14
C ALA A 390 34.72 36.83 -0.49
N THR A 391 33.79 37.68 -0.03
CA THR A 391 32.34 37.51 -0.22
C THR A 391 31.73 38.58 -1.11
N PHE A 392 30.88 38.18 -2.05
CA PHE A 392 30.26 39.04 -3.06
C PHE A 392 28.73 38.94 -3.04
N ALA A 393 28.04 39.99 -3.47
CA ALA A 393 26.59 39.95 -3.62
C ALA A 393 26.17 39.03 -4.80
N PRO A 394 24.95 38.46 -4.81
CA PRO A 394 24.46 37.64 -5.92
C PRO A 394 24.48 38.40 -7.24
N GLY A 395 25.11 37.83 -8.27
CA GLY A 395 25.21 38.46 -9.59
C GLY A 395 26.15 39.67 -9.67
N ASP A 396 26.93 39.94 -8.62
CA ASP A 396 27.98 40.96 -8.64
C ASP A 396 29.02 40.67 -9.72
N ALA A 397 29.32 41.64 -10.57
CA ALA A 397 30.35 41.51 -11.61
C ALA A 397 31.74 41.22 -11.00
N ALA A 398 32.01 41.70 -9.79
CA ALA A 398 33.25 41.42 -9.07
C ALA A 398 33.41 39.94 -8.72
N CYS A 399 32.32 39.20 -8.47
CA CYS A 399 32.37 37.74 -8.29
C CYS A 399 32.90 37.04 -9.55
N ASN A 400 32.40 37.43 -10.73
CA ASN A 400 32.86 36.88 -12.01
C ASN A 400 34.30 37.29 -12.34
N ALA A 401 34.76 38.45 -11.86
CA ALA A 401 36.13 38.91 -12.04
C ALA A 401 37.17 38.09 -11.23
N VAL A 402 36.78 37.41 -10.14
CA VAL A 402 37.69 36.57 -9.34
C VAL A 402 38.33 35.46 -10.17
N ASN A 403 37.51 34.72 -10.92
CA ASN A 403 37.98 33.91 -12.04
C ASN A 403 36.88 33.73 -13.11
N PRO A 404 36.95 34.44 -14.25
CA PRO A 404 35.96 34.32 -15.32
C PRO A 404 35.86 32.91 -15.93
N THR A 405 36.96 32.13 -15.94
CA THR A 405 36.98 30.81 -16.59
C THR A 405 36.26 29.74 -15.78
N THR A 406 36.23 29.82 -14.44
CA THR A 406 35.45 28.89 -13.62
C THR A 406 33.94 29.02 -13.88
N ASN A 407 33.39 30.25 -13.92
CA ASN A 407 31.96 30.43 -14.20
C ASN A 407 31.59 30.06 -15.66
N ALA A 408 32.51 30.25 -16.60
CA ALA A 408 32.35 29.77 -17.98
C ALA A 408 32.31 28.22 -18.08
N LEU A 409 33.11 27.52 -17.28
CA LEU A 409 33.08 26.05 -17.17
C LEU A 409 31.81 25.57 -16.44
N PHE A 410 31.35 26.29 -15.42
CA PHE A 410 30.06 26.04 -14.77
C PHE A 410 28.88 26.13 -15.74
N ALA A 411 28.81 27.20 -16.56
CA ALA A 411 27.81 27.32 -17.63
C ALA A 411 27.88 26.13 -18.61
N THR A 412 29.10 25.69 -18.95
CA THR A 412 29.31 24.52 -19.83
C THR A 412 28.80 23.21 -19.22
N LEU A 413 28.85 23.06 -17.88
CA LEU A 413 28.29 21.93 -17.13
C LEU A 413 26.76 22.02 -16.95
N GLN A 414 26.23 23.21 -16.64
CA GLN A 414 24.79 23.46 -16.59
C GLN A 414 24.12 23.15 -17.94
N ASN A 415 24.64 23.71 -19.04
CA ASN A 415 24.14 23.47 -20.41
C ASN A 415 24.29 21.99 -20.84
N ALA A 416 25.14 21.23 -20.15
CA ALA A 416 25.33 19.81 -20.35
C ALA A 416 24.32 18.91 -19.60
N GLY A 417 23.47 19.48 -18.75
CA GLY A 417 22.56 18.74 -17.88
C GLY A 417 23.18 18.28 -16.55
N VAL A 418 24.36 18.79 -16.19
CA VAL A 418 25.08 18.46 -14.95
C VAL A 418 24.85 19.57 -13.93
N ALA A 419 24.40 19.23 -12.73
CA ALA A 419 24.22 20.17 -11.63
C ALA A 419 25.58 20.57 -11.03
N VAL A 420 25.90 21.86 -11.02
CA VAL A 420 27.09 22.38 -10.33
C VAL A 420 26.67 22.80 -8.92
N VAL A 421 27.21 22.14 -7.90
CA VAL A 421 26.85 22.32 -6.48
C VAL A 421 28.07 22.84 -5.72
N VAL A 422 27.92 23.94 -5.00
CA VAL A 422 29.05 24.69 -4.40
C VAL A 422 28.75 25.10 -2.96
N ALA A 423 29.79 25.16 -2.14
CA ALA A 423 29.69 25.72 -0.79
C ALA A 423 29.44 27.24 -0.85
N ALA A 424 28.48 27.75 -0.06
CA ALA A 424 28.27 29.20 0.07
C ALA A 424 29.41 29.93 0.82
N GLY A 425 30.19 29.18 1.60
CA GLY A 425 31.34 29.63 2.38
C GLY A 425 31.03 29.96 3.85
N ASN A 426 32.08 30.03 4.67
CA ASN A 426 31.96 29.99 6.14
C ASN A 426 32.32 31.31 6.85
N ASN A 427 32.01 32.48 6.27
CA ASN A 427 32.36 33.78 6.84
C ASN A 427 31.22 34.42 7.69
N GLY A 428 30.07 33.76 7.83
CA GLY A 428 28.90 34.27 8.56
C GLY A 428 28.20 35.47 7.93
N VAL A 429 28.47 35.76 6.65
CA VAL A 429 28.01 37.00 6.00
C VAL A 429 26.60 36.85 5.46
N ALA A 430 25.71 37.76 5.86
CA ALA A 430 24.36 37.88 5.31
C ALA A 430 24.32 38.87 4.14
N GLY A 431 23.66 38.49 3.05
CA GLY A 431 23.55 39.25 1.80
C GLY A 431 24.62 38.93 0.75
N ALA A 432 25.61 38.10 1.07
CA ALA A 432 26.75 37.78 0.20
C ALA A 432 27.20 36.31 0.36
N MET A 433 27.98 35.80 -0.60
CA MET A 433 28.53 34.44 -0.62
C MET A 433 29.99 34.46 -1.08
N SER A 434 30.79 33.48 -0.66
CA SER A 434 32.17 33.31 -1.13
C SER A 434 32.21 33.09 -2.65
N PHE A 435 33.30 33.42 -3.35
CA PHE A 435 33.57 32.77 -4.64
C PHE A 435 33.97 31.31 -4.39
N PRO A 436 33.46 30.31 -5.13
CA PRO A 436 32.60 30.41 -6.32
C PRO A 436 31.09 30.35 -6.02
N GLY A 437 30.66 30.26 -4.76
CA GLY A 437 29.26 30.31 -4.34
C GLY A 437 28.45 31.50 -4.88
N CYS A 438 29.07 32.67 -5.07
CA CYS A 438 28.43 33.84 -5.68
C CYS A 438 28.15 33.73 -7.20
N ALA A 439 28.66 32.69 -7.88
CA ALA A 439 28.53 32.54 -9.33
C ALA A 439 27.14 32.04 -9.75
N THR A 440 26.55 32.71 -10.75
CA THR A 440 25.16 32.48 -11.17
C THR A 440 24.89 31.12 -11.84
N ASN A 441 25.93 30.41 -12.28
CA ASN A 441 25.80 29.09 -12.91
C ASN A 441 26.05 27.93 -11.92
N ALA A 442 25.92 28.16 -10.61
CA ALA A 442 26.06 27.14 -9.58
C ALA A 442 24.92 27.21 -8.54
N PHE A 443 24.60 26.06 -7.95
CA PHE A 443 23.70 25.95 -6.81
C PHE A 443 24.52 26.07 -5.53
N ALA A 444 24.54 27.29 -4.96
CA ALA A 444 25.16 27.54 -3.67
C ALA A 444 24.31 26.98 -2.53
N ILE A 445 24.94 26.21 -1.63
CA ILE A 445 24.28 25.54 -0.52
C ILE A 445 24.73 26.15 0.82
N GLY A 446 23.76 26.54 1.65
CA GLY A 446 23.97 26.97 3.02
C GLY A 446 23.86 25.83 4.04
N ALA A 447 24.54 25.97 5.18
CA ALA A 447 24.57 24.94 6.23
C ALA A 447 23.48 25.17 7.31
N THR A 448 22.81 24.10 7.72
CA THR A 448 21.97 24.05 8.93
C THR A 448 22.51 23.07 9.98
N SER A 449 22.08 23.26 11.23
CA SER A 449 22.24 22.30 12.32
C SER A 449 21.14 21.22 12.33
N ASP A 450 21.33 20.21 13.18
CA ASP A 450 20.34 19.24 13.67
C ASP A 450 18.98 19.87 14.03
N SER A 451 19.05 21.06 14.61
CA SER A 451 18.00 21.82 15.25
C SER A 451 17.38 22.85 14.30
N ASP A 452 17.41 22.55 13.00
CA ASP A 452 16.80 23.33 11.91
C ASP A 452 17.36 24.74 11.68
N VAL A 453 18.39 25.16 12.43
CA VAL A 453 18.92 26.53 12.42
C VAL A 453 20.03 26.70 11.37
N PRO A 454 20.01 27.76 10.53
CA PRO A 454 21.18 28.18 9.75
C PRO A 454 22.42 28.37 10.63
N ALA A 455 23.49 27.63 10.32
CA ALA A 455 24.71 27.61 11.13
C ALA A 455 25.35 29.01 11.22
N SER A 456 25.89 29.39 12.38
CA SER A 456 26.39 30.77 12.61
C SER A 456 27.54 31.20 11.69
N PHE A 457 28.30 30.24 11.15
CA PHE A 457 29.35 30.48 10.16
C PHE A 457 28.83 30.58 8.71
N THR A 458 27.59 30.19 8.41
CA THR A 458 27.13 30.13 7.02
C THR A 458 27.07 31.52 6.39
N ASN A 459 27.66 31.69 5.21
CA ASN A 459 27.26 32.76 4.32
C ASN A 459 25.81 32.53 3.87
N SER A 460 25.10 33.59 3.48
CA SER A 460 23.76 33.48 2.91
C SER A 460 23.36 34.70 2.10
N SER A 461 22.54 34.50 1.07
CA SER A 461 22.06 35.58 0.21
C SER A 461 20.69 35.27 -0.38
N SER A 462 20.08 36.24 -1.08
CA SER A 462 18.85 36.05 -1.84
C SER A 462 18.99 35.19 -3.10
N GLY A 463 20.23 34.92 -3.55
CA GLY A 463 20.51 34.02 -4.67
C GLY A 463 20.72 32.55 -4.27
N MET A 464 20.65 32.24 -2.98
CA MET A 464 20.92 30.90 -2.45
C MET A 464 19.63 30.09 -2.37
N ARG A 465 19.51 29.05 -3.21
CA ARG A 465 18.27 28.28 -3.40
C ARG A 465 17.95 27.35 -2.23
N TRP A 466 18.97 26.68 -1.68
CA TRP A 466 18.80 25.56 -0.75
C TRP A 466 19.72 25.61 0.46
N TRP A 467 19.28 24.85 1.47
CA TRP A 467 19.96 24.60 2.73
C TRP A 467 20.02 23.09 2.98
N ALA A 468 21.11 22.62 3.55
CA ALA A 468 21.31 21.22 3.93
C ALA A 468 22.13 21.12 5.24
N PRO A 469 22.12 19.96 5.94
CA PRO A 469 22.89 19.76 7.16
C PRO A 469 24.38 19.99 6.93
N GLY A 470 25.02 20.77 7.81
CA GLY A 470 26.43 21.13 7.68
C GLY A 470 27.11 21.48 8.99
N VAL A 471 26.51 21.12 10.12
CA VAL A 471 27.09 21.17 11.47
C VAL A 471 27.23 19.73 11.95
N ASP A 472 28.34 19.40 12.61
CA ASP A 472 28.56 18.13 13.33
C ASP A 472 28.23 16.86 12.51
N ILE A 473 28.46 16.93 11.20
CA ILE A 473 28.26 15.85 10.23
C ILE A 473 29.43 14.88 10.32
N ASP A 474 29.15 13.62 10.63
CA ASP A 474 30.14 12.55 10.59
C ASP A 474 30.16 11.82 9.23
N ALA A 475 31.35 11.38 8.82
CA ALA A 475 31.64 10.72 7.55
C ALA A 475 33.11 10.23 7.51
N PRO A 476 33.47 9.35 6.55
CA PRO A 476 34.82 8.84 6.31
C PRO A 476 35.96 9.88 6.45
N VAL A 477 37.06 9.47 7.07
CA VAL A 477 38.33 10.22 7.08
C VAL A 477 39.51 9.29 6.76
N PRO A 478 40.63 9.79 6.23
CA PRO A 478 41.77 8.95 5.85
C PRO A 478 42.43 8.21 7.01
N THR A 479 43.29 7.26 6.67
CA THR A 479 44.11 6.42 7.58
C THR A 479 43.32 5.29 8.26
N GLY A 480 42.94 4.29 7.47
CA GLY A 480 42.12 3.14 7.89
C GLY A 480 40.63 3.46 7.80
N ASP A 481 39.78 2.51 8.20
CA ASP A 481 38.31 2.63 8.14
C ASP A 481 37.75 3.51 9.28
N ASN A 482 38.19 4.77 9.31
CA ASN A 482 37.89 5.73 10.37
C ASN A 482 36.90 6.80 9.90
N HIS A 483 36.18 7.37 10.85
CA HIS A 483 35.19 8.43 10.66
C HIS A 483 35.43 9.55 11.70
N ALA A 484 35.04 10.79 11.37
CA ALA A 484 35.09 11.90 12.32
C ALA A 484 34.19 13.08 11.90
N SER A 485 33.49 13.66 12.86
CA SER A 485 32.56 14.78 12.67
C SER A 485 33.23 16.10 12.27
N LYS A 486 32.66 16.79 11.28
CA LYS A 486 33.13 18.08 10.73
C LYS A 486 31.96 19.05 10.51
N GLN A 487 32.29 20.33 10.32
CA GLN A 487 31.28 21.37 10.05
C GLN A 487 31.74 22.38 9.00
N GLY A 488 30.78 22.84 8.19
CA GLY A 488 30.96 23.80 7.12
C GLY A 488 29.87 23.72 6.05
N THR A 489 29.75 24.77 5.24
CA THR A 489 28.94 24.73 4.00
C THR A 489 29.47 23.71 2.98
N SER A 490 30.74 23.32 3.13
CA SER A 490 31.39 22.15 2.54
C SER A 490 30.76 20.80 2.87
N MET A 491 30.09 20.66 4.02
CA MET A 491 29.39 19.42 4.41
C MET A 491 27.92 19.46 3.97
N ALA A 492 27.36 20.66 3.82
CA ALA A 492 26.01 20.85 3.26
C ALA A 492 25.96 20.58 1.74
N ALA A 493 26.98 21.02 0.98
CA ALA A 493 27.05 20.80 -0.46
C ALA A 493 26.99 19.33 -0.94
N PRO A 494 27.71 18.35 -0.34
CA PRO A 494 27.68 16.95 -0.79
C PRO A 494 26.33 16.25 -0.58
N HIS A 495 25.53 16.60 0.44
CA HIS A 495 24.18 16.07 0.60
C HIS A 495 23.32 16.34 -0.67
N VAL A 496 23.32 17.58 -1.14
CA VAL A 496 22.60 17.98 -2.36
C VAL A 496 23.25 17.38 -3.62
N THR A 497 24.57 17.17 -3.60
CA THR A 497 25.31 16.50 -4.69
C THR A 497 24.83 15.06 -4.87
N GLY A 498 24.67 14.31 -3.77
CA GLY A 498 24.13 12.95 -3.76
C GLY A 498 22.65 12.92 -4.15
N ALA A 499 21.83 13.85 -3.66
CA ALA A 499 20.41 13.92 -3.99
C ALA A 499 20.15 14.03 -5.51
N PHE A 500 21.00 14.78 -6.23
CA PHE A 500 20.96 14.84 -7.71
C PHE A 500 21.31 13.52 -8.42
N ALA A 501 22.02 12.59 -7.77
CA ALA A 501 22.28 11.25 -8.28
C ALA A 501 21.16 10.27 -7.91
N LEU A 502 20.63 10.35 -6.69
CA LEU A 502 19.52 9.51 -6.22
C LEU A 502 18.23 9.74 -7.04
N LEU A 503 17.80 11.00 -7.18
CA LEU A 503 16.66 11.40 -8.04
C LEU A 503 16.82 10.95 -9.50
N ARG A 504 18.06 10.82 -9.97
CA ARG A 504 18.39 10.37 -11.32
C ARG A 504 18.33 8.86 -11.45
N GLU A 505 18.78 8.13 -10.44
CA GLU A 505 18.72 6.68 -10.42
C GLU A 505 17.25 6.20 -10.36
N CYS A 506 16.43 6.82 -9.51
CA CYS A 506 15.00 6.52 -9.38
C CYS A 506 14.21 6.83 -10.66
N VAL A 507 14.28 8.07 -11.19
CA VAL A 507 13.36 8.49 -12.27
C VAL A 507 13.86 8.12 -13.68
N ASP A 508 15.16 8.23 -13.98
CA ASP A 508 15.67 7.80 -15.29
C ASP A 508 15.59 6.26 -15.46
N GLY A 509 15.49 5.50 -14.36
CA GLY A 509 15.34 4.04 -14.36
C GLY A 509 14.09 3.55 -15.11
N ASN A 510 13.02 4.34 -15.07
CA ASN A 510 11.77 4.09 -15.82
C ASN A 510 11.86 4.49 -17.31
N GLY A 511 13.08 4.58 -17.86
CA GLY A 511 13.35 4.70 -19.30
C GLY A 511 13.34 6.12 -19.88
N ASN A 512 12.84 7.12 -19.15
CA ASN A 512 12.77 8.51 -19.60
C ASN A 512 13.67 9.43 -18.76
N PRO A 513 14.83 9.89 -19.30
CA PRO A 513 15.71 10.79 -18.57
C PRO A 513 15.07 12.16 -18.28
N ILE A 514 15.11 12.60 -17.02
CA ILE A 514 14.69 13.95 -16.62
C ILE A 514 15.74 15.02 -16.99
N THR A 515 15.56 16.28 -16.58
CA THR A 515 16.57 17.34 -16.71
C THR A 515 17.18 17.69 -15.34
N LYS A 516 18.32 18.41 -15.33
CA LYS A 516 18.84 18.99 -14.07
C LYS A 516 17.83 19.93 -13.42
N ASP A 517 17.02 20.61 -14.23
CA ASP A 517 16.05 21.60 -13.77
C ASP A 517 14.77 20.94 -13.26
N ALA A 518 14.39 19.78 -13.79
CA ALA A 518 13.35 18.91 -13.24
C ALA A 518 13.80 18.27 -11.91
N ALA A 519 15.02 17.73 -11.82
CA ALA A 519 15.57 17.25 -10.54
C ALA A 519 15.62 18.37 -9.49
N ALA A 520 16.03 19.58 -9.90
CA ALA A 520 15.98 20.76 -9.05
C ALA A 520 14.56 21.26 -8.72
N ALA A 521 13.57 21.01 -9.56
CA ALA A 521 12.16 21.32 -9.26
C ALA A 521 11.59 20.33 -8.23
N ASN A 522 11.99 19.06 -8.27
CA ASN A 522 11.64 18.08 -7.23
C ASN A 522 12.27 18.48 -5.87
N LEU A 523 13.57 18.85 -5.86
CA LEU A 523 14.22 19.39 -4.66
C LEU A 523 13.59 20.71 -4.13
N ASP A 524 12.91 21.48 -4.99
CA ASP A 524 12.09 22.61 -4.56
C ASP A 524 10.71 22.16 -4.03
N ALA A 525 10.09 21.13 -4.61
CA ALA A 525 8.76 20.66 -4.21
C ALA A 525 8.76 19.94 -2.85
N THR A 526 9.85 19.22 -2.53
CA THR A 526 10.02 18.51 -1.26
C THR A 526 10.69 19.34 -0.18
N GLY A 527 11.22 20.51 -0.52
CA GLY A 527 11.94 21.35 0.43
C GLY A 527 11.03 22.08 1.44
N VAL A 528 11.37 21.99 2.73
CA VAL A 528 10.64 22.59 3.86
C VAL A 528 10.90 24.10 3.93
N ASP A 529 9.82 24.90 4.02
CA ASP A 529 9.84 26.36 4.08
C ASP A 529 10.08 26.90 5.51
N VAL A 530 11.35 26.91 5.93
CA VAL A 530 11.78 27.42 7.25
C VAL A 530 11.70 28.95 7.27
N THR A 531 10.75 29.52 7.99
CA THR A 531 10.58 30.98 8.11
C THR A 531 11.07 31.52 9.44
N ARG A 532 12.10 32.38 9.43
CA ARG A 532 12.66 32.99 10.64
C ARG A 532 13.01 34.46 10.40
N SER A 533 12.67 35.32 11.37
CA SER A 533 12.90 36.78 11.31
C SER A 533 12.38 37.47 10.03
N GLY A 534 11.27 36.97 9.46
CA GLY A 534 10.67 37.50 8.22
C GLY A 534 11.32 37.02 6.92
N VAL A 535 12.26 36.05 6.97
CA VAL A 535 12.85 35.43 5.78
C VAL A 535 12.48 33.94 5.76
N THR A 536 11.74 33.54 4.72
CA THR A 536 11.48 32.13 4.38
C THR A 536 12.67 31.56 3.59
N ARG A 537 13.07 30.34 3.91
CA ARG A 537 14.24 29.64 3.33
C ARG A 537 13.90 28.17 3.16
N LYS A 538 14.27 27.57 2.03
CA LYS A 538 13.98 26.17 1.72
C LYS A 538 15.13 25.25 2.14
N ARG A 539 14.91 24.34 3.09
CA ARG A 539 15.81 23.20 3.33
C ARG A 539 15.37 22.04 2.46
N ILE A 540 16.31 21.34 1.83
CA ILE A 540 16.01 20.04 1.21
C ILE A 540 15.80 19.00 2.32
N ASN A 541 14.64 18.34 2.32
CA ASN A 541 14.52 17.00 2.89
C ASN A 541 14.88 16.02 1.76
N VAL A 542 15.85 15.12 1.99
CA VAL A 542 16.46 14.29 0.94
C VAL A 542 15.69 12.98 0.79
N LEU A 543 15.14 12.47 1.88
CA LEU A 543 14.30 11.28 1.91
C LEU A 543 12.96 11.56 1.23
N ASP A 544 12.23 12.63 1.63
CA ASP A 544 10.99 13.07 0.95
C ASP A 544 11.19 13.28 -0.57
N ALA A 545 12.39 13.71 -0.99
CA ALA A 545 12.73 13.89 -2.40
C ALA A 545 12.84 12.57 -3.17
N ALA A 546 13.23 11.48 -2.51
CA ALA A 546 13.43 10.18 -3.12
C ALA A 546 12.22 9.25 -2.94
N THR A 547 11.58 9.23 -1.77
CA THR A 547 10.44 8.33 -1.47
C THR A 547 9.19 8.68 -2.27
N ARG A 548 8.94 9.98 -2.51
CA ARG A 548 7.94 10.45 -3.49
C ARG A 548 8.16 9.94 -4.93
N THR A 549 9.31 9.33 -5.21
CA THR A 549 9.64 8.72 -6.51
C THR A 549 10.36 7.38 -6.33
N VAL A 550 9.67 6.33 -5.91
CA VAL A 550 9.05 5.33 -6.81
C VAL A 550 8.57 4.14 -5.96
N ASN A 551 7.26 4.03 -5.79
CA ASN A 551 6.57 2.73 -5.75
C ASN A 551 5.74 2.70 -7.05
N ASN A 552 5.57 1.53 -7.69
CA ASN A 552 4.59 1.36 -8.76
C ASN A 552 3.48 0.46 -8.21
N ASN A 553 2.29 1.01 -8.11
CA ASN A 553 1.14 0.43 -7.46
C ASN A 553 -0.19 0.80 -8.15
N ASP A 554 -0.11 1.11 -9.46
CA ASP A 554 -1.26 1.32 -10.33
C ASP A 554 -2.03 0.00 -10.52
N PHE A 555 -3.33 0.03 -10.83
CA PHE A 555 -4.14 -1.19 -10.97
C PHE A 555 -3.57 -2.22 -11.99
N ALA A 556 -2.94 -1.74 -13.07
CA ALA A 556 -2.30 -2.57 -14.09
C ALA A 556 -0.93 -3.14 -13.67
N SER A 557 -0.26 -2.56 -12.67
CA SER A 557 1.10 -2.93 -12.21
C SER A 557 1.26 -3.04 -10.68
N PRO A 558 0.29 -3.60 -9.93
CA PRO A 558 0.32 -3.58 -8.46
C PRO A 558 1.42 -4.50 -7.91
N GLU A 559 1.88 -4.21 -6.69
CA GLU A 559 2.81 -5.11 -5.99
C GLU A 559 2.14 -6.48 -5.74
N VAL A 560 2.83 -7.56 -6.14
CA VAL A 560 2.30 -8.93 -6.07
C VAL A 560 3.02 -9.73 -4.98
N PHE A 561 2.26 -10.22 -3.99
CA PHE A 561 2.80 -11.03 -2.89
C PHE A 561 1.95 -12.28 -2.62
N SER A 562 2.57 -13.26 -1.95
CA SER A 562 1.92 -14.54 -1.61
C SER A 562 2.32 -15.02 -0.22
N GLY A 563 1.36 -15.67 0.46
CA GLY A 563 1.50 -16.07 1.86
C GLY A 563 0.75 -15.16 2.83
N ASN A 564 1.10 -15.25 4.11
CA ASN A 564 0.41 -14.59 5.23
C ASN A 564 1.48 -13.84 6.06
N GLY A 565 1.27 -12.56 6.39
CA GLY A 565 2.22 -11.73 7.15
C GLY A 565 2.13 -10.23 6.84
N PRO A 566 2.77 -9.37 7.66
CA PRO A 566 2.70 -7.90 7.52
C PRO A 566 3.51 -7.36 6.33
N ILE A 567 3.04 -6.24 5.78
CA ILE A 567 3.63 -5.49 4.68
C ILE A 567 3.81 -4.03 5.11
N ASN A 568 5.06 -3.59 5.15
CA ASN A 568 5.42 -2.29 5.69
C ASN A 568 5.81 -1.32 4.54
N ASP A 569 4.84 -0.54 4.03
CA ASP A 569 5.10 0.50 3.02
C ASP A 569 5.12 1.89 3.66
N PHE A 570 6.33 2.36 3.94
CA PHE A 570 6.56 3.50 4.84
C PHE A 570 6.28 4.89 4.24
N ASP A 571 5.72 5.04 3.03
CA ASP A 571 5.40 6.37 2.48
C ASP A 571 4.22 6.35 1.48
N PHE A 572 3.02 6.72 1.93
CA PHE A 572 1.79 6.69 1.12
C PHE A 572 1.73 7.77 0.02
N THR A 573 2.69 8.70 -0.05
CA THR A 573 2.73 9.71 -1.13
C THR A 573 3.38 9.16 -2.40
N VAL A 574 2.79 8.08 -2.93
CA VAL A 574 3.21 7.46 -4.19
C VAL A 574 2.64 8.26 -5.37
N CYS A 575 3.36 8.26 -6.49
CA CYS A 575 2.82 8.69 -7.79
C CYS A 575 1.91 7.62 -8.39
N SER A 576 0.73 7.39 -7.80
CA SER A 576 -0.35 6.65 -8.45
C SER A 576 -0.77 7.40 -9.73
N ASP A 577 -0.66 6.75 -10.88
CA ASP A 577 -1.17 7.21 -12.17
C ASP A 577 -2.71 7.05 -12.18
N SER A 578 -3.45 7.98 -12.80
CA SER A 578 -4.92 7.96 -12.78
C SER A 578 -5.49 7.13 -13.93
N GLU A 579 -5.52 5.81 -13.75
CA GLU A 579 -6.24 4.91 -14.65
C GLU A 579 -7.72 5.31 -14.72
N THR A 580 -8.22 5.57 -15.94
CA THR A 580 -9.56 6.15 -16.11
C THR A 580 -10.66 5.14 -15.80
N GLY A 581 -11.18 5.22 -14.58
CA GLY A 581 -12.35 4.47 -14.12
C GLY A 581 -12.16 3.67 -12.83
N GLU A 582 -11.08 3.88 -12.08
CA GLU A 582 -10.90 3.22 -10.78
C GLU A 582 -12.12 3.41 -9.84
N PRO A 583 -12.45 2.38 -9.03
CA PRO A 583 -13.47 2.52 -8.00
C PRO A 583 -12.92 3.32 -6.80
N GLY A 584 -13.70 4.31 -6.37
CA GLY A 584 -13.48 5.07 -5.14
C GLY A 584 -14.75 5.89 -4.79
N PRO A 585 -15.19 5.96 -3.53
CA PRO A 585 -16.48 6.56 -3.15
C PRO A 585 -16.55 8.09 -3.36
N PHE A 586 -15.40 8.78 -3.45
CA PHE A 586 -15.34 10.25 -3.45
C PHE A 586 -14.64 10.90 -4.66
N GLY A 587 -14.14 10.11 -5.62
CA GLY A 587 -13.64 10.62 -6.92
C GLY A 587 -12.39 11.50 -6.84
N ILE A 588 -11.47 11.17 -5.93
CA ILE A 588 -10.14 11.80 -5.79
C ILE A 588 -9.07 10.69 -5.71
N ASP A 589 -8.64 10.19 -6.88
CA ASP A 589 -7.75 9.04 -7.00
C ASP A 589 -6.32 9.35 -6.52
N ASN A 590 -5.99 8.84 -5.33
CA ASN A 590 -4.64 8.78 -4.73
C ASN A 590 -4.42 7.38 -4.09
N GLY A 591 -4.99 6.32 -4.68
CA GLY A 591 -5.05 5.00 -4.06
C GLY A 591 -3.86 4.10 -4.42
N VAL A 592 -3.50 3.22 -3.48
CA VAL A 592 -2.40 2.25 -3.63
C VAL A 592 -2.97 0.84 -3.82
N TRP A 593 -2.57 0.14 -4.89
CA TRP A 593 -3.01 -1.23 -5.17
C TRP A 593 -1.95 -2.31 -4.92
N TRP A 594 -2.43 -3.41 -4.34
CA TRP A 594 -1.72 -4.69 -4.26
C TRP A 594 -2.49 -5.83 -4.92
N GLN A 595 -1.77 -6.88 -5.31
CA GLN A 595 -2.32 -8.20 -5.60
C GLN A 595 -1.81 -9.22 -4.57
N TRP A 596 -2.73 -9.72 -3.75
CA TRP A 596 -2.48 -10.80 -2.81
C TRP A 596 -2.88 -12.15 -3.40
N THR A 597 -2.26 -13.23 -2.94
CA THR A 597 -2.78 -14.60 -3.07
C THR A 597 -2.54 -15.39 -1.78
N PRO A 598 -3.60 -15.82 -1.06
CA PRO A 598 -3.48 -16.51 0.22
C PRO A 598 -3.02 -17.95 0.02
N ALA A 599 -2.22 -18.45 0.96
CA ALA A 599 -1.70 -19.82 0.94
C ALA A 599 -2.71 -20.88 1.46
N THR A 600 -3.78 -20.44 2.12
CA THR A 600 -4.76 -21.26 2.84
C THR A 600 -6.16 -20.70 2.67
N THR A 601 -7.17 -21.57 2.57
CA THR A 601 -8.58 -21.18 2.69
C THR A 601 -8.89 -20.85 4.15
N GLY A 602 -9.72 -19.83 4.39
CA GLY A 602 -10.24 -19.49 5.70
C GLY A 602 -10.71 -18.04 5.79
N THR A 603 -10.61 -17.42 6.97
CA THR A 603 -10.99 -16.01 7.16
C THR A 603 -9.76 -15.12 7.22
N ALA A 604 -9.67 -14.16 6.30
CA ALA A 604 -8.63 -13.14 6.29
C ALA A 604 -9.02 -11.95 7.16
N THR A 605 -8.06 -11.38 7.88
CA THR A 605 -8.15 -10.06 8.49
C THR A 605 -7.04 -9.20 7.92
N ILE A 606 -7.40 -8.04 7.35
CA ILE A 606 -6.46 -7.05 6.80
C ILE A 606 -6.71 -5.74 7.54
N SER A 607 -5.65 -5.07 8.00
CA SER A 607 -5.80 -3.79 8.71
C SER A 607 -4.61 -2.87 8.53
N THR A 608 -4.86 -1.56 8.59
CA THR A 608 -3.84 -0.52 8.38
C THR A 608 -3.02 -0.20 9.65
N GLU A 609 -3.00 -1.07 10.66
CA GLU A 609 -2.01 -1.07 11.75
C GLU A 609 -1.80 -2.49 12.30
N ASP A 610 -0.59 -2.78 12.80
CA ASP A 610 -0.25 -3.95 13.61
C ASP A 610 0.09 -3.55 15.07
N GLY A 611 -0.26 -4.40 16.03
CA GLY A 611 -0.06 -4.19 17.47
C GLY A 611 1.41 -4.17 17.93
N GLY A 612 2.37 -4.41 17.03
CA GLY A 612 3.81 -4.41 17.30
C GLY A 612 4.46 -3.03 17.52
N GLY A 613 3.74 -1.93 17.31
CA GLY A 613 4.22 -0.56 17.60
C GLY A 613 4.71 0.26 16.40
N PHE A 614 4.38 -0.16 15.18
CA PHE A 614 4.49 0.66 13.97
C PHE A 614 3.14 1.33 13.68
N VAL A 615 3.13 2.67 13.59
CA VAL A 615 1.91 3.49 13.61
C VAL A 615 1.64 4.08 12.22
N THR A 616 0.42 3.89 11.71
CA THR A 616 -0.05 4.57 10.50
C THR A 616 -0.42 6.01 10.83
N THR A 617 0.14 6.98 10.12
CA THR A 617 0.15 8.39 10.57
C THR A 617 -0.97 9.26 9.97
N PHE A 618 -1.91 8.65 9.27
CA PHE A 618 -3.00 9.32 8.58
C PHE A 618 -4.25 8.45 8.53
N ASP A 619 -5.40 9.08 8.39
CA ASP A 619 -6.71 8.45 8.33
C ASP A 619 -6.86 7.66 7.02
N THR A 620 -7.30 6.39 7.10
CA THR A 620 -7.23 5.42 5.99
C THR A 620 -8.59 4.83 5.61
N GLN A 621 -8.77 4.51 4.33
CA GLN A 621 -9.88 3.71 3.82
C GLN A 621 -9.31 2.45 3.14
N LEU A 622 -9.85 1.28 3.47
CA LEU A 622 -9.34 -0.02 3.02
C LEU A 622 -10.43 -0.77 2.26
N SER A 623 -10.15 -1.09 0.99
CA SER A 623 -11.06 -1.84 0.11
C SER A 623 -10.39 -3.13 -0.36
N VAL A 624 -11.17 -4.22 -0.44
CA VAL A 624 -10.72 -5.47 -1.05
C VAL A 624 -11.70 -5.92 -2.12
N PHE A 625 -11.17 -6.33 -3.27
CA PHE A 625 -11.92 -6.75 -4.44
C PHE A 625 -11.42 -8.11 -4.97
N THR A 626 -12.27 -8.80 -5.73
CA THR A 626 -11.83 -9.81 -6.72
C THR A 626 -11.92 -9.24 -8.13
N GLY A 627 -11.16 -9.81 -9.06
CA GLY A 627 -11.16 -9.42 -10.48
C GLY A 627 -9.78 -8.98 -11.00
N SER A 628 -9.59 -9.03 -12.31
CA SER A 628 -8.31 -8.77 -12.99
C SER A 628 -8.30 -7.53 -13.90
N SER A 629 -9.42 -6.82 -13.98
CA SER A 629 -9.58 -5.56 -14.73
C SER A 629 -10.55 -4.63 -13.99
N ILE A 630 -10.28 -3.33 -13.96
CA ILE A 630 -11.12 -2.30 -13.31
C ILE A 630 -12.63 -2.49 -13.59
N SER A 631 -13.01 -2.68 -14.86
CA SER A 631 -14.39 -2.87 -15.32
C SER A 631 -15.03 -4.22 -14.97
N GLY A 632 -14.30 -5.08 -14.26
CA GLY A 632 -14.72 -6.41 -13.78
C GLY A 632 -14.26 -6.66 -12.34
N LEU A 633 -14.13 -5.60 -11.54
CA LEU A 633 -13.92 -5.70 -10.10
C LEU A 633 -15.24 -5.90 -9.36
N THR A 634 -15.23 -6.82 -8.40
CA THR A 634 -16.31 -7.03 -7.42
C THR A 634 -15.76 -6.71 -6.05
N LEU A 635 -16.37 -5.76 -5.33
CA LEU A 635 -16.02 -5.43 -3.94
C LEU A 635 -16.39 -6.61 -3.03
N ILE A 636 -15.45 -7.03 -2.19
CA ILE A 636 -15.60 -8.11 -1.21
C ILE A 636 -15.73 -7.54 0.21
N ALA A 637 -14.90 -6.56 0.55
CA ALA A 637 -14.91 -5.92 1.86
C ALA A 637 -14.46 -4.46 1.77
N PHE A 638 -14.97 -3.64 2.69
CA PHE A 638 -14.63 -2.22 2.82
C PHE A 638 -14.71 -1.83 4.30
N ASP A 639 -13.76 -1.03 4.76
CA ASP A 639 -13.85 -0.27 6.01
C ASP A 639 -13.13 1.07 5.87
N ASP A 640 -13.64 2.10 6.54
CA ASP A 640 -13.03 3.43 6.59
C ASP A 640 -12.89 4.05 8.00
N ASP A 641 -13.46 3.48 9.06
CA ASP A 641 -13.30 4.04 10.42
C ASP A 641 -13.67 3.02 11.52
N ALA A 642 -12.85 1.99 11.73
CA ALA A 642 -13.00 0.99 12.79
C ALA A 642 -12.71 1.52 14.22
N GLY A 643 -13.13 2.75 14.55
CA GLY A 643 -13.34 3.19 15.93
C GLY A 643 -12.64 4.48 16.35
N THR A 644 -12.78 5.57 15.59
CA THR A 644 -12.25 6.92 15.92
C THR A 644 -10.72 7.00 15.98
N GLY A 645 -10.05 6.14 15.21
CA GLY A 645 -8.60 6.05 15.09
C GLY A 645 -8.10 6.49 13.71
N LEU A 646 -6.91 6.03 13.32
CA LEU A 646 -6.34 6.22 11.98
C LEU A 646 -6.34 4.90 11.17
N ARG A 647 -7.10 3.90 11.64
CA ARG A 647 -6.98 2.49 11.27
C ARG A 647 -8.28 1.98 10.66
N SER A 648 -8.20 1.50 9.42
CA SER A 648 -9.21 0.62 8.85
C SER A 648 -8.89 -0.85 9.15
N LEU A 649 -9.92 -1.69 9.28
CA LEU A 649 -9.81 -3.14 9.38
C LEU A 649 -10.97 -3.79 8.61
N VAL A 650 -10.63 -4.69 7.68
CA VAL A 650 -11.61 -5.59 7.05
C VAL A 650 -11.35 -7.04 7.45
N GLN A 651 -12.43 -7.80 7.62
CA GLN A 651 -12.38 -9.23 7.85
C GLN A 651 -13.32 -9.93 6.85
N PHE A 652 -12.81 -10.89 6.07
CA PHE A 652 -13.55 -11.50 4.96
C PHE A 652 -13.04 -12.92 4.63
N PRO A 653 -13.90 -13.79 4.08
CA PRO A 653 -13.51 -15.14 3.70
C PRO A 653 -12.61 -15.17 2.45
N VAL A 654 -11.65 -16.10 2.46
CA VAL A 654 -10.65 -16.29 1.40
C VAL A 654 -10.46 -17.74 1.00
N ASN A 655 -10.19 -17.96 -0.29
CA ASN A 655 -9.93 -19.27 -0.87
C ASN A 655 -8.46 -19.39 -1.30
N ALA A 656 -7.80 -20.51 -0.96
CA ALA A 656 -6.39 -20.74 -1.28
C ALA A 656 -6.11 -20.59 -2.79
N GLY A 657 -5.12 -19.78 -3.15
CA GLY A 657 -4.73 -19.57 -4.55
C GLY A 657 -5.60 -18.59 -5.35
N THR A 658 -6.69 -18.05 -4.79
CA THR A 658 -7.49 -16.99 -5.44
C THR A 658 -6.76 -15.64 -5.34
N PRO A 659 -6.59 -14.89 -6.44
CA PRO A 659 -5.99 -13.56 -6.38
C PRO A 659 -7.00 -12.51 -5.91
N TYR A 660 -6.62 -11.75 -4.87
CA TYR A 660 -7.39 -10.62 -4.36
C TYR A 660 -6.67 -9.31 -4.68
N ARG A 661 -7.44 -8.25 -4.92
CA ARG A 661 -6.97 -6.87 -5.12
C ARG A 661 -7.23 -6.07 -3.84
N ILE A 662 -6.21 -5.47 -3.26
CA ILE A 662 -6.34 -4.61 -2.07
C ILE A 662 -6.08 -3.17 -2.54
N LYS A 663 -6.96 -2.23 -2.19
CA LYS A 663 -6.77 -0.78 -2.37
C LYS A 663 -6.73 -0.13 -0.98
N VAL A 664 -5.72 0.68 -0.71
CA VAL A 664 -5.75 1.63 0.43
C VAL A 664 -5.81 3.05 -0.12
N GLU A 665 -6.65 3.87 0.47
CA GLU A 665 -6.83 5.30 0.18
C GLU A 665 -6.68 6.11 1.48
N GLY A 666 -6.34 7.39 1.38
CA GLY A 666 -6.31 8.30 2.54
C GLY A 666 -7.61 9.09 2.67
N PHE A 667 -8.28 9.01 3.82
CA PHE A 667 -9.60 9.64 4.01
C PHE A 667 -9.55 11.15 3.78
N GLY A 668 -10.36 11.63 2.83
CA GLY A 668 -10.37 13.03 2.41
C GLY A 668 -9.11 13.52 1.67
N GLY A 669 -8.26 12.61 1.18
CA GLY A 669 -6.99 12.93 0.51
C GLY A 669 -5.84 13.23 1.48
N GLN A 670 -5.80 12.53 2.61
CA GLN A 670 -4.67 12.56 3.55
C GLN A 670 -3.55 11.61 3.11
N ASN A 671 -2.30 11.91 3.48
CA ASN A 671 -1.13 11.08 3.20
C ASN A 671 -0.27 10.95 4.46
N GLY A 672 0.47 9.85 4.60
CA GLY A 672 1.42 9.62 5.71
C GLY A 672 2.16 8.29 5.58
N LEU A 673 2.71 7.77 6.68
CA LEU A 673 3.27 6.42 6.72
C LEU A 673 2.12 5.41 6.82
N LEU A 674 2.23 4.26 6.12
CA LEU A 674 1.26 3.16 6.16
C LEU A 674 1.92 1.88 6.70
N ASN A 675 1.12 1.02 7.33
CA ASN A 675 1.49 -0.34 7.71
C ASN A 675 0.30 -1.26 7.37
N LEU A 676 0.46 -2.22 6.46
CA LEU A 676 -0.61 -3.10 6.01
C LEU A 676 -0.41 -4.51 6.59
N HIS A 677 -1.13 -4.82 7.66
CA HIS A 677 -1.10 -6.14 8.29
C HIS A 677 -2.10 -7.09 7.66
N ILE A 678 -1.70 -8.36 7.46
CA ILE A 678 -2.54 -9.41 6.83
C ILE A 678 -2.37 -10.72 7.60
N GLU A 679 -3.46 -11.15 8.25
CA GLU A 679 -3.57 -12.43 8.94
C GLU A 679 -4.59 -13.33 8.24
N ASN A 680 -4.30 -14.63 8.19
CA ASN A 680 -5.27 -15.66 7.80
C ASN A 680 -5.57 -16.52 9.02
N GLY A 681 -6.80 -16.39 9.53
CA GLY A 681 -7.35 -17.26 10.56
C GLY A 681 -7.69 -18.66 10.04
N PRO A 682 -8.20 -19.54 10.92
CA PRO A 682 -8.64 -20.87 10.53
C PRO A 682 -9.81 -20.81 9.54
N ALA A 683 -10.02 -21.91 8.80
CA ALA A 683 -11.21 -22.07 8.00
C ALA A 683 -12.47 -22.31 8.86
N PRO A 684 -13.66 -21.86 8.40
CA PRO A 684 -14.93 -22.27 9.00
C PRO A 684 -15.13 -23.79 8.86
N MET A 685 -16.07 -24.33 9.65
CA MET A 685 -16.17 -25.77 9.91
C MET A 685 -17.56 -26.31 9.54
N CYS A 686 -17.67 -27.05 8.44
CA CYS A 686 -18.90 -27.74 8.04
C CYS A 686 -18.83 -29.23 8.45
N PHE A 687 -19.85 -29.74 9.16
CA PHE A 687 -19.86 -31.08 9.80
C PHE A 687 -18.57 -31.43 10.60
N GLY A 688 -17.92 -30.43 11.21
CA GLY A 688 -16.67 -30.62 11.95
C GLY A 688 -15.42 -30.87 11.09
N ALA A 689 -15.50 -30.66 9.77
CA ALA A 689 -14.36 -30.59 8.86
C ALA A 689 -14.08 -29.13 8.46
N ALA A 690 -12.81 -28.79 8.28
CA ALA A 690 -12.40 -27.45 7.84
C ALA A 690 -12.69 -27.24 6.34
N ALA A 691 -13.24 -26.08 5.99
CA ALA A 691 -13.63 -25.76 4.62
C ALA A 691 -12.47 -25.78 3.61
N THR A 692 -12.65 -26.48 2.49
CA THR A 692 -11.80 -26.37 1.29
C THR A 692 -12.16 -25.13 0.48
N ARG A 693 -13.44 -24.74 0.51
CA ARG A 693 -14.01 -23.54 -0.13
C ARG A 693 -14.93 -22.77 0.80
N VAL A 694 -14.87 -21.44 0.72
CA VAL A 694 -15.78 -20.53 1.45
C VAL A 694 -16.38 -19.50 0.48
N GLY A 695 -17.68 -19.24 0.55
CA GLY A 695 -18.35 -18.12 -0.11
C GLY A 695 -18.16 -16.80 0.65
N THR A 696 -19.08 -15.86 0.54
CA THR A 696 -18.98 -14.51 1.15
C THR A 696 -20.15 -14.20 2.10
N SER A 697 -20.67 -12.97 2.06
CA SER A 697 -21.89 -12.55 2.77
C SER A 697 -22.87 -11.88 1.79
N GLY A 698 -22.83 -12.30 0.53
CA GLY A 698 -23.81 -12.02 -0.50
C GLY A 698 -23.75 -13.08 -1.60
N ASN A 699 -24.85 -13.20 -2.34
CA ASN A 699 -25.17 -14.26 -3.30
C ASN A 699 -23.99 -14.73 -4.18
N ASP A 700 -23.45 -15.90 -3.85
CA ASP A 700 -22.27 -16.51 -4.46
C ASP A 700 -22.61 -17.66 -5.42
N VAL A 701 -21.64 -18.04 -6.28
CA VAL A 701 -21.77 -19.19 -7.18
C VAL A 701 -20.58 -20.13 -6.98
N ILE A 702 -20.77 -21.09 -6.08
CA ILE A 702 -19.72 -22.01 -5.63
C ILE A 702 -19.77 -23.29 -6.47
N THR A 703 -18.60 -23.81 -6.84
CA THR A 703 -18.49 -25.10 -7.52
C THR A 703 -17.22 -25.81 -7.06
N GLY A 704 -17.39 -26.99 -6.46
CA GLY A 704 -16.35 -27.86 -5.94
C GLY A 704 -15.49 -28.50 -7.02
N THR A 705 -14.96 -29.68 -6.73
CA THR A 705 -14.06 -30.44 -7.60
C THR A 705 -14.62 -31.84 -7.90
N SER A 706 -13.83 -32.71 -8.53
CA SER A 706 -14.19 -34.14 -8.66
C SER A 706 -13.49 -34.97 -7.58
N GLY A 707 -13.58 -34.51 -6.34
CA GLY A 707 -13.00 -35.10 -5.15
C GLY A 707 -13.74 -34.60 -3.91
N VAL A 708 -13.35 -35.08 -2.73
CA VAL A 708 -14.02 -34.71 -1.46
C VAL A 708 -13.77 -33.24 -1.13
N ASP A 709 -14.82 -32.43 -1.19
CA ASP A 709 -14.81 -31.02 -0.83
C ASP A 709 -15.56 -30.74 0.48
N VAL A 710 -15.27 -29.58 1.08
CA VAL A 710 -15.95 -29.03 2.25
C VAL A 710 -16.27 -27.57 1.95
N ILE A 711 -17.54 -27.29 1.70
CA ILE A 711 -18.06 -26.00 1.27
C ILE A 711 -18.85 -25.37 2.42
N VAL A 712 -18.56 -24.09 2.67
CA VAL A 712 -19.30 -23.19 3.57
C VAL A 712 -19.70 -22.00 2.70
N ALA A 713 -20.98 -21.75 2.48
CA ALA A 713 -21.43 -20.69 1.58
C ALA A 713 -21.39 -19.33 2.29
N GLY A 714 -22.19 -19.16 3.34
CA GLY A 714 -22.01 -18.11 4.34
C GLY A 714 -23.28 -17.30 4.59
N ALA A 715 -23.52 -16.25 3.80
CA ALA A 715 -24.79 -15.53 3.84
C ALA A 715 -25.12 -14.92 2.48
N GLY A 716 -26.41 -14.84 2.16
CA GLY A 716 -26.91 -14.55 0.82
C GLY A 716 -27.50 -15.80 0.17
N ASN A 717 -28.25 -15.63 -0.92
CA ASN A 717 -28.85 -16.78 -1.62
C ASN A 717 -27.85 -17.32 -2.64
N ASP A 718 -27.27 -18.47 -2.34
CA ASP A 718 -26.11 -19.04 -3.01
C ASP A 718 -26.48 -20.20 -3.96
N LEU A 719 -25.63 -20.41 -4.97
CA LEU A 719 -25.74 -21.52 -5.92
C LEU A 719 -24.53 -22.44 -5.80
N ILE A 720 -24.70 -23.56 -5.11
CA ILE A 720 -23.64 -24.50 -4.76
C ILE A 720 -23.68 -25.74 -5.67
N ARG A 721 -22.51 -26.23 -6.08
CA ARG A 721 -22.32 -27.50 -6.77
C ARG A 721 -21.16 -28.29 -6.17
N GLY A 722 -21.37 -29.46 -5.56
CA GLY A 722 -20.28 -30.35 -5.13
C GLY A 722 -19.56 -30.98 -6.33
N LEU A 723 -20.36 -31.58 -7.22
CA LEU A 723 -20.06 -32.29 -8.47
C LEU A 723 -19.86 -33.80 -8.31
N SER A 724 -18.78 -34.25 -7.68
CA SER A 724 -18.48 -35.69 -7.55
C SER A 724 -17.47 -35.95 -6.43
N GLY A 725 -17.94 -36.46 -5.28
CA GLY A 725 -17.11 -36.55 -4.08
C GLY A 725 -17.74 -37.38 -2.96
N ASN A 726 -17.65 -36.87 -1.75
CA ASN A 726 -18.30 -37.38 -0.52
C ASN A 726 -18.41 -36.17 0.42
N ASP A 727 -19.09 -35.15 -0.10
CA ASP A 727 -18.85 -33.75 0.18
C ASP A 727 -19.58 -33.30 1.44
N ARG A 728 -19.10 -32.18 2.00
CA ARG A 728 -19.77 -31.49 3.12
C ARG A 728 -20.16 -30.11 2.63
N ILE A 729 -21.44 -29.82 2.60
CA ILE A 729 -21.97 -28.54 2.16
C ILE A 729 -22.79 -27.94 3.30
N CYS A 730 -22.52 -26.68 3.59
CA CYS A 730 -23.31 -25.84 4.47
C CYS A 730 -23.64 -24.57 3.67
N GLY A 731 -24.93 -24.27 3.46
CA GLY A 731 -25.39 -23.01 2.88
C GLY A 731 -25.29 -21.84 3.87
N ASP A 732 -25.66 -22.13 5.12
CA ASP A 732 -25.68 -21.27 6.30
C ASP A 732 -26.86 -20.25 6.35
N ALA A 733 -26.98 -19.26 5.46
CA ALA A 733 -28.02 -18.22 5.62
C ALA A 733 -28.48 -17.47 4.34
N GLY A 734 -29.53 -17.97 3.69
CA GLY A 734 -30.23 -17.38 2.54
C GLY A 734 -31.22 -18.38 1.94
N ASP A 735 -31.98 -18.05 0.87
CA ASP A 735 -32.74 -19.08 0.13
C ASP A 735 -31.83 -19.75 -0.92
N ASP A 736 -31.09 -20.77 -0.52
CA ASP A 736 -30.01 -21.40 -1.27
C ASP A 736 -30.47 -22.41 -2.33
N THR A 737 -29.54 -22.81 -3.19
CA THR A 737 -29.74 -23.89 -4.16
C THR A 737 -28.49 -24.77 -4.22
N VAL A 738 -28.58 -25.96 -3.62
CA VAL A 738 -27.50 -26.93 -3.50
C VAL A 738 -27.71 -28.09 -4.46
N LEU A 739 -26.72 -28.36 -5.30
CA LEU A 739 -26.60 -29.60 -6.07
C LEU A 739 -25.37 -30.35 -5.54
N ALA A 740 -25.55 -31.43 -4.77
CA ALA A 740 -24.43 -32.14 -4.16
C ALA A 740 -23.64 -32.91 -5.25
N GLY A 741 -24.20 -33.98 -5.83
CA GLY A 741 -23.73 -34.55 -7.09
C GLY A 741 -23.63 -36.07 -7.10
N LEU A 742 -22.44 -36.60 -7.37
CA LEU A 742 -22.19 -38.04 -7.43
C LEU A 742 -21.27 -38.49 -6.29
N GLY A 743 -21.84 -39.13 -5.29
CA GLY A 743 -21.14 -39.46 -4.05
C GLY A 743 -22.12 -39.71 -2.92
N ASN A 744 -21.62 -39.98 -1.72
CA ASN A 744 -22.44 -39.96 -0.51
C ASN A 744 -22.12 -38.67 0.22
N ASP A 745 -22.96 -37.67 0.03
CA ASP A 745 -22.73 -36.30 0.42
C ASP A 745 -23.49 -35.97 1.72
N SER A 746 -23.14 -34.84 2.34
CA SER A 746 -23.76 -34.34 3.57
C SER A 746 -24.02 -32.86 3.41
N VAL A 747 -25.29 -32.48 3.38
CA VAL A 747 -25.76 -31.11 3.15
C VAL A 747 -26.52 -30.65 4.39
N LEU A 748 -26.12 -29.48 4.90
CA LEU A 748 -27.04 -28.57 5.58
C LEU A 748 -27.41 -27.50 4.55
N GLY A 749 -28.68 -27.14 4.47
CA GLY A 749 -29.10 -25.87 3.88
C GLY A 749 -28.63 -24.72 4.76
N GLY A 750 -29.55 -24.09 5.46
CA GLY A 750 -29.29 -23.00 6.38
C GLY A 750 -30.60 -22.47 6.94
N SER A 751 -30.65 -21.18 7.24
CA SER A 751 -31.91 -20.46 7.45
C SER A 751 -32.38 -19.79 6.15
N GLY A 752 -33.52 -20.22 5.61
CA GLY A 752 -34.10 -19.72 4.35
C GLY A 752 -34.90 -20.78 3.60
N ALA A 753 -35.43 -20.44 2.41
CA ALA A 753 -36.26 -21.36 1.61
C ALA A 753 -35.43 -22.19 0.61
N ASP A 754 -34.74 -23.20 1.10
CA ASP A 754 -33.65 -23.89 0.41
C ASP A 754 -34.13 -24.92 -0.63
N LYS A 755 -33.24 -25.18 -1.59
CA LYS A 755 -33.45 -26.15 -2.68
C LYS A 755 -32.27 -27.10 -2.73
N ILE A 756 -32.38 -28.17 -1.97
CA ILE A 756 -31.32 -29.17 -1.81
C ILE A 756 -31.59 -30.34 -2.76
N ARG A 757 -30.56 -30.74 -3.52
CA ARG A 757 -30.56 -31.96 -4.34
C ARG A 757 -29.32 -32.79 -4.05
N GLY A 758 -29.49 -34.04 -3.60
CA GLY A 758 -28.38 -35.00 -3.46
C GLY A 758 -27.79 -35.42 -4.80
N GLU A 759 -28.66 -35.68 -5.77
CA GLU A 759 -28.41 -36.24 -7.11
C GLU A 759 -28.10 -37.74 -7.16
N GLY A 760 -27.10 -38.28 -6.47
CA GLY A 760 -26.73 -39.69 -6.71
C GLY A 760 -25.67 -40.34 -5.82
N GLY A 761 -26.09 -40.80 -4.64
CA GLY A 761 -25.44 -41.87 -3.88
C GLY A 761 -26.25 -42.32 -2.67
N ASN A 762 -25.76 -42.13 -1.45
CA ASN A 762 -26.59 -42.29 -0.25
C ASN A 762 -26.35 -41.08 0.65
N ASP A 763 -27.23 -40.10 0.53
CA ASP A 763 -26.97 -38.74 0.99
C ASP A 763 -27.60 -38.46 2.35
N THR A 764 -27.11 -37.42 3.02
CA THR A 764 -27.66 -36.90 4.27
C THR A 764 -27.97 -35.42 4.03
N LEU A 765 -29.24 -35.14 3.74
CA LEU A 765 -29.76 -33.84 3.34
C LEU A 765 -30.63 -33.31 4.47
N VAL A 766 -30.20 -32.22 5.10
CA VAL A 766 -30.93 -31.57 6.18
C VAL A 766 -31.23 -30.14 5.74
N GLY A 767 -32.45 -29.68 5.99
CA GLY A 767 -32.80 -28.26 5.90
C GLY A 767 -31.95 -27.46 6.87
N ASN A 768 -32.38 -27.38 8.13
CA ASN A 768 -31.74 -26.49 9.11
C ASN A 768 -31.42 -27.09 10.49
N PRO A 769 -30.14 -27.18 10.87
CA PRO A 769 -29.73 -27.11 12.28
C PRO A 769 -28.59 -26.09 12.51
N GLY A 770 -28.67 -24.92 11.88
CA GLY A 770 -27.74 -23.80 11.98
C GLY A 770 -28.17 -22.72 13.00
N GLY A 771 -27.22 -22.27 13.82
CA GLY A 771 -27.29 -21.03 14.62
C GLY A 771 -28.31 -20.93 15.77
N GLY A 772 -29.42 -21.65 15.71
CA GLY A 772 -30.59 -21.44 16.57
C GLY A 772 -31.53 -20.34 16.06
N SER A 773 -31.65 -20.18 14.74
CA SER A 773 -32.67 -19.30 14.15
C SER A 773 -34.09 -19.88 14.30
N THR A 774 -35.10 -19.05 14.02
CA THR A 774 -36.53 -19.45 14.05
C THR A 774 -37.34 -18.73 12.95
N ASP A 775 -36.70 -18.37 11.84
CA ASP A 775 -37.27 -17.55 10.75
C ASP A 775 -37.47 -18.33 9.45
N ASP A 776 -37.37 -19.66 9.49
CA ASP A 776 -37.45 -20.53 8.32
C ASP A 776 -38.78 -20.49 7.56
N VAL A 777 -38.67 -20.85 6.28
CA VAL A 777 -39.75 -20.86 5.30
C VAL A 777 -39.56 -22.10 4.43
N GLY A 778 -40.38 -23.12 4.67
CA GLY A 778 -40.10 -24.53 4.33
C GLY A 778 -39.47 -24.87 2.97
N ASP A 779 -38.65 -25.92 3.03
CA ASP A 779 -37.66 -26.30 2.04
C ASP A 779 -38.21 -27.11 0.86
N THR A 780 -37.37 -27.31 -0.14
CA THR A 780 -37.53 -28.35 -1.16
C THR A 780 -36.29 -29.24 -1.20
N ILE A 781 -36.41 -30.46 -0.65
CA ILE A 781 -35.33 -31.43 -0.55
C ILE A 781 -35.60 -32.63 -1.46
N GLU A 782 -34.72 -32.87 -2.42
CA GLU A 782 -34.74 -34.03 -3.31
C GLU A 782 -33.49 -34.88 -3.11
N GLY A 783 -33.63 -36.16 -2.76
CA GLY A 783 -32.52 -37.11 -2.66
C GLY A 783 -31.95 -37.43 -4.03
N GLY A 784 -32.43 -38.52 -4.61
CA GLY A 784 -32.01 -39.03 -5.91
C GLY A 784 -32.13 -40.56 -5.95
N PRO A 785 -31.38 -41.22 -6.84
CA PRO A 785 -31.27 -42.68 -6.84
C PRO A 785 -30.25 -43.14 -5.79
N GLY A 786 -30.76 -43.55 -4.62
CA GLY A 786 -29.94 -43.83 -3.45
C GLY A 786 -30.68 -44.56 -2.32
N ASN A 787 -30.11 -44.52 -1.12
CA ASN A 787 -30.90 -44.69 0.10
C ASN A 787 -30.56 -43.50 0.99
N ASP A 788 -31.40 -42.48 0.94
CA ASP A 788 -31.08 -41.14 1.44
C ASP A 788 -31.77 -40.86 2.78
N PHE A 789 -31.19 -39.93 3.54
CA PHE A 789 -31.79 -39.36 4.74
C PHE A 789 -32.12 -37.89 4.47
N LEU A 790 -33.41 -37.55 4.48
CA LEU A 790 -33.95 -36.21 4.31
C LEU A 790 -34.59 -35.75 5.63
N ASP A 791 -34.28 -34.55 6.09
CA ASP A 791 -34.75 -34.00 7.37
C ASP A 791 -35.00 -32.48 7.25
N GLY A 792 -36.26 -32.07 7.11
CA GLY A 792 -36.65 -30.67 6.85
C GLY A 792 -36.56 -29.73 8.06
N TRP A 793 -36.71 -30.29 9.26
CA TRP A 793 -36.67 -29.61 10.56
C TRP A 793 -37.85 -28.69 10.90
N THR A 794 -37.92 -27.50 10.28
CA THR A 794 -38.88 -26.46 10.67
C THR A 794 -39.35 -25.66 9.45
N GLY A 795 -40.59 -25.87 9.02
CA GLY A 795 -41.11 -25.26 7.81
C GLY A 795 -42.51 -25.76 7.44
N ASP A 796 -42.88 -25.59 6.18
CA ASP A 796 -43.97 -26.33 5.53
C ASP A 796 -43.31 -27.09 4.35
N ASP A 797 -42.58 -28.17 4.65
CA ASP A 797 -41.51 -28.68 3.77
C ASP A 797 -42.01 -29.55 2.61
N LEU A 798 -41.22 -29.62 1.52
CA LEU A 798 -41.47 -30.47 0.36
C LEU A 798 -40.34 -31.49 0.16
N LEU A 799 -40.61 -32.75 0.52
CA LEU A 799 -39.61 -33.82 0.57
C LEU A 799 -39.85 -34.87 -0.53
N SER A 800 -38.78 -35.25 -1.23
CA SER A 800 -38.76 -36.30 -2.25
C SER A 800 -37.49 -37.14 -2.09
N GLY A 801 -37.59 -38.38 -1.63
CA GLY A 801 -36.44 -39.30 -1.58
C GLY A 801 -35.97 -39.64 -3.00
N GLY A 802 -36.50 -40.71 -3.56
CA GLY A 802 -36.34 -41.02 -4.97
C GLY A 802 -36.34 -42.53 -5.23
N PRO A 803 -35.49 -43.01 -6.17
CA PRO A 803 -35.27 -44.43 -6.38
C PRO A 803 -34.40 -45.15 -5.34
N GLY A 804 -34.94 -45.41 -4.14
CA GLY A 804 -34.48 -46.49 -3.24
C GLY A 804 -35.10 -46.47 -1.83
N ASP A 805 -34.48 -47.09 -0.83
CA ASP A 805 -35.10 -47.21 0.52
C ASP A 805 -34.71 -46.04 1.42
N ASP A 806 -35.47 -44.94 1.31
CA ASP A 806 -35.17 -43.65 1.93
C ASP A 806 -35.79 -43.45 3.33
N THR A 807 -35.31 -42.43 4.05
CA THR A 807 -35.89 -41.92 5.30
C THR A 807 -36.17 -40.44 5.16
N LEU A 808 -37.44 -40.04 5.27
CA LEU A 808 -37.89 -38.66 5.12
C LEU A 808 -38.53 -38.18 6.42
N GLN A 809 -38.00 -37.12 7.01
CA GLN A 809 -38.50 -36.49 8.22
C GLN A 809 -38.89 -35.03 7.90
N GLY A 810 -40.13 -34.63 8.17
CA GLY A 810 -40.54 -33.22 8.11
C GLY A 810 -40.18 -32.53 9.43
N ALA A 811 -40.96 -32.85 10.45
CA ALA A 811 -40.81 -32.50 11.87
C ALA A 811 -41.75 -31.39 12.39
N ASP A 812 -41.26 -30.16 12.60
CA ASP A 812 -42.02 -29.08 13.25
C ASP A 812 -42.68 -28.19 12.17
N GLY A 813 -43.66 -28.76 11.45
CA GLY A 813 -44.22 -28.15 10.23
C GLY A 813 -45.63 -28.57 9.79
N ILE A 814 -45.91 -28.39 8.50
CA ILE A 814 -47.06 -28.94 7.76
C ILE A 814 -46.53 -29.60 6.47
N ASP A 815 -45.87 -30.74 6.64
CA ASP A 815 -44.89 -31.21 5.67
C ASP A 815 -45.49 -32.11 4.60
N THR A 816 -44.89 -32.12 3.41
CA THR A 816 -45.41 -32.76 2.20
C THR A 816 -44.39 -33.70 1.57
N VAL A 817 -44.67 -35.00 1.56
CA VAL A 817 -43.92 -35.95 0.72
C VAL A 817 -44.50 -36.00 -0.69
N THR A 818 -43.65 -36.04 -1.72
CA THR A 818 -44.09 -35.99 -3.12
C THR A 818 -43.50 -37.10 -3.99
N TYR A 819 -44.38 -37.71 -4.78
CA TYR A 819 -44.07 -38.73 -5.80
C TYR A 819 -44.41 -38.25 -7.21
N ALA A 820 -44.60 -36.94 -7.41
CA ALA A 820 -45.12 -36.36 -8.66
C ALA A 820 -44.25 -36.62 -9.91
N VAL A 821 -42.98 -36.98 -9.73
CA VAL A 821 -42.03 -37.35 -10.79
C VAL A 821 -41.75 -38.86 -10.89
N SER A 822 -42.42 -39.67 -10.07
CA SER A 822 -42.22 -41.12 -10.01
C SER A 822 -42.59 -41.81 -11.33
N ALA A 823 -41.70 -42.69 -11.80
CA ALA A 823 -41.92 -43.58 -12.94
C ALA A 823 -42.68 -44.88 -12.58
N THR A 824 -43.13 -45.03 -11.34
CA THR A 824 -43.87 -46.20 -10.82
C THR A 824 -45.04 -45.76 -9.95
N ALA A 825 -46.16 -46.49 -10.03
CA ALA A 825 -47.25 -46.30 -9.08
C ALA A 825 -46.77 -46.55 -7.63
N VAL A 826 -47.30 -45.79 -6.69
CA VAL A 826 -46.92 -45.80 -5.28
C VAL A 826 -48.08 -46.23 -4.36
N ASN A 827 -47.72 -46.88 -3.28
CA ASN A 827 -48.62 -47.27 -2.19
C ASN A 827 -48.09 -46.67 -0.89
N VAL A 828 -48.73 -45.60 -0.44
CA VAL A 828 -48.23 -44.65 0.58
C VAL A 828 -49.21 -44.60 1.76
N ASN A 829 -48.69 -44.63 2.99
CA ASN A 829 -49.52 -44.70 4.18
C ASN A 829 -48.90 -43.95 5.37
N LEU A 830 -49.42 -42.75 5.65
CA LEU A 830 -48.96 -41.90 6.75
C LEU A 830 -49.25 -42.51 8.14
N VAL A 831 -50.27 -43.35 8.30
CA VAL A 831 -50.51 -44.10 9.58
C VAL A 831 -49.36 -45.04 9.93
N THR A 832 -48.70 -45.64 8.94
CA THR A 832 -47.57 -46.56 9.18
C THR A 832 -46.21 -45.91 9.01
N GLY A 833 -46.14 -44.68 8.49
CA GLY A 833 -44.87 -44.02 8.14
C GLY A 833 -44.08 -44.78 7.07
N VAL A 834 -44.75 -45.33 6.04
CA VAL A 834 -44.13 -46.15 4.99
C VAL A 834 -44.74 -45.87 3.62
N ALA A 835 -43.89 -45.84 2.59
CA ALA A 835 -44.26 -45.95 1.18
C ALA A 835 -43.63 -47.19 0.52
N THR A 836 -44.17 -47.55 -0.64
CA THR A 836 -43.57 -48.53 -1.55
C THR A 836 -43.86 -48.14 -3.00
N GLY A 837 -42.86 -48.27 -3.87
CA GLY A 837 -43.02 -48.04 -5.32
C GLY A 837 -41.69 -47.88 -6.03
N GLN A 838 -40.95 -46.82 -5.67
CA GLN A 838 -39.56 -46.59 -6.09
C GLN A 838 -38.55 -47.32 -5.18
N GLY A 839 -38.84 -47.41 -3.88
CA GLY A 839 -38.21 -48.34 -2.95
C GLY A 839 -39.14 -48.72 -1.80
N SER A 840 -38.61 -48.69 -0.57
CA SER A 840 -39.31 -49.01 0.70
C SER A 840 -39.16 -47.88 1.73
N ASP A 841 -39.46 -46.67 1.29
CA ASP A 841 -39.27 -45.39 1.97
C ASP A 841 -40.04 -45.29 3.31
N THR A 842 -39.51 -44.53 4.26
CA THR A 842 -40.06 -44.35 5.62
C THR A 842 -40.27 -42.88 5.97
N PHE A 843 -41.33 -42.58 6.74
CA PHE A 843 -41.72 -41.21 7.12
C PHE A 843 -41.73 -40.99 8.63
N ILE A 844 -41.29 -39.80 9.04
CA ILE A 844 -41.34 -39.31 10.42
C ILE A 844 -41.91 -37.89 10.42
N GLN A 845 -43.10 -37.70 11.02
CA GLN A 845 -43.76 -36.38 11.14
C GLN A 845 -43.96 -35.69 9.77
N VAL A 846 -45.03 -36.11 9.07
CA VAL A 846 -45.44 -35.62 7.74
C VAL A 846 -46.97 -35.68 7.63
N GLU A 847 -47.58 -34.60 7.16
CA GLU A 847 -49.02 -34.37 7.17
C GLU A 847 -49.66 -34.51 5.79
N ASN A 848 -48.91 -34.26 4.72
CA ASN A 848 -49.41 -34.12 3.35
C ASN A 848 -48.72 -35.05 2.36
N LEU A 849 -49.38 -35.28 1.22
CA LEU A 849 -48.98 -36.29 0.25
C LEU A 849 -49.35 -35.89 -1.19
N VAL A 850 -48.36 -35.91 -2.08
CA VAL A 850 -48.58 -35.86 -3.53
C VAL A 850 -48.22 -37.21 -4.15
N GLY A 851 -49.16 -37.82 -4.88
CA GLY A 851 -48.98 -39.07 -5.60
C GLY A 851 -48.20 -38.91 -6.90
N SER A 852 -48.28 -39.94 -7.74
CA SER A 852 -47.56 -40.05 -9.01
C SER A 852 -48.48 -39.88 -10.24
N PRO A 853 -47.95 -39.78 -11.46
CA PRO A 853 -48.73 -39.82 -12.70
C PRO A 853 -49.22 -41.25 -13.08
N LEU A 854 -49.47 -42.12 -12.09
CA LEU A 854 -49.83 -43.53 -12.26
C LEU A 854 -50.87 -43.97 -11.19
N ALA A 855 -51.46 -45.16 -11.39
CA ALA A 855 -52.59 -45.64 -10.60
C ALA A 855 -52.23 -46.04 -9.15
N ASP A 856 -52.52 -45.17 -8.19
CA ASP A 856 -51.91 -45.17 -6.84
C ASP A 856 -52.85 -45.61 -5.70
N VAL A 857 -52.25 -45.83 -4.53
CA VAL A 857 -52.94 -46.08 -3.26
C VAL A 857 -52.38 -45.15 -2.19
N LEU A 858 -53.16 -44.12 -1.81
CA LEU A 858 -52.69 -43.02 -0.96
C LEU A 858 -53.54 -42.94 0.31
N ARG A 859 -52.89 -42.88 1.49
CA ARG A 859 -53.58 -42.86 2.79
C ARG A 859 -52.97 -41.84 3.74
N GLY A 860 -53.84 -40.98 4.25
CA GLY A 860 -53.59 -40.01 5.31
C GLY A 860 -53.44 -40.64 6.69
N ASN A 861 -53.80 -39.91 7.74
CA ASN A 861 -53.72 -40.31 9.14
C ASN A 861 -54.92 -39.78 9.96
N ASP A 862 -54.79 -39.66 11.29
CA ASP A 862 -55.84 -39.11 12.18
C ASP A 862 -55.69 -37.58 12.39
N GLY A 863 -55.00 -36.89 11.47
CA GLY A 863 -54.78 -35.44 11.43
C GLY A 863 -55.31 -34.81 10.13
N ILE A 864 -55.23 -33.47 10.02
CA ILE A 864 -55.66 -32.77 8.79
C ILE A 864 -54.64 -33.06 7.68
N ASN A 865 -55.07 -33.73 6.61
CA ASN A 865 -54.20 -34.05 5.47
C ASN A 865 -54.65 -33.33 4.19
N ARG A 866 -53.66 -32.88 3.40
CA ARG A 866 -53.84 -32.57 1.98
C ARG A 866 -53.25 -33.69 1.15
N ILE A 867 -54.08 -34.36 0.36
CA ILE A 867 -53.67 -35.43 -0.55
C ILE A 867 -54.05 -35.05 -1.98
N VAL A 868 -53.08 -35.09 -2.89
CA VAL A 868 -53.28 -34.90 -4.34
C VAL A 868 -52.76 -36.14 -5.05
N ALA A 869 -53.63 -36.96 -5.65
CA ALA A 869 -53.17 -38.20 -6.28
C ALA A 869 -52.44 -37.94 -7.61
N GLY A 870 -53.09 -37.22 -8.54
CA GLY A 870 -52.44 -36.65 -9.72
C GLY A 870 -53.09 -37.10 -11.02
N ALA A 871 -52.67 -38.25 -11.55
CA ALA A 871 -53.27 -38.82 -12.75
C ALA A 871 -53.13 -40.35 -12.74
N GLY A 872 -54.23 -41.09 -12.77
CA GLY A 872 -54.18 -42.53 -12.60
C GLY A 872 -55.53 -43.23 -12.64
N ALA A 873 -55.83 -43.95 -11.56
CA ALA A 873 -57.09 -44.64 -11.27
C ALA A 873 -57.10 -44.95 -9.77
N ASP A 874 -57.15 -43.88 -8.97
CA ASP A 874 -56.44 -43.80 -7.70
C ASP A 874 -57.31 -44.15 -6.51
N ASN A 875 -56.69 -44.62 -5.42
CA ASN A 875 -57.39 -45.06 -4.21
C ASN A 875 -56.95 -44.19 -3.03
N VAL A 876 -57.66 -43.09 -2.82
CA VAL A 876 -57.34 -42.06 -1.82
C VAL A 876 -58.21 -42.24 -0.58
N PHE A 877 -57.58 -42.16 0.59
CA PHE A 877 -58.24 -42.26 1.90
C PHE A 877 -57.68 -41.17 2.83
N GLY A 878 -58.50 -40.20 3.26
CA GLY A 878 -58.11 -39.24 4.30
C GLY A 878 -57.95 -39.93 5.66
N LEU A 879 -59.04 -40.59 6.09
CA LEU A 879 -59.28 -41.32 7.35
C LEU A 879 -59.93 -40.47 8.45
N GLY A 880 -59.26 -39.45 8.96
CA GLY A 880 -59.78 -38.68 10.09
C GLY A 880 -59.09 -37.33 10.25
N GLY A 881 -59.79 -36.25 9.94
CA GLY A 881 -59.20 -34.93 9.86
C GLY A 881 -60.26 -33.90 9.48
N ASN A 882 -59.87 -32.88 8.72
CA ASN A 882 -60.80 -32.04 7.96
C ASN A 882 -60.11 -31.86 6.60
N ASP A 883 -60.16 -32.92 5.80
CA ASP A 883 -59.13 -33.17 4.81
C ASP A 883 -59.40 -32.46 3.49
N ARG A 884 -58.33 -32.25 2.71
CA ARG A 884 -58.43 -31.83 1.31
C ARG A 884 -57.91 -32.94 0.41
N LEU A 885 -58.81 -33.60 -0.31
CA LEU A 885 -58.49 -34.77 -1.12
C LEU A 885 -58.80 -34.50 -2.59
N GLU A 886 -57.80 -34.65 -3.46
CA GLU A 886 -57.91 -34.43 -4.91
C GLU A 886 -57.51 -35.72 -5.64
N GLY A 887 -58.41 -36.30 -6.45
CA GLY A 887 -58.08 -37.41 -7.35
C GLY A 887 -57.20 -36.92 -8.50
N GLY A 888 -57.79 -36.20 -9.46
CA GLY A 888 -57.09 -35.49 -10.51
C GLY A 888 -57.56 -35.90 -11.91
N VAL A 889 -56.85 -36.81 -12.56
CA VAL A 889 -57.16 -37.26 -13.94
C VAL A 889 -57.17 -38.78 -14.00
N GLY A 890 -58.35 -39.41 -13.89
CA GLY A 890 -58.43 -40.85 -13.69
C GLY A 890 -59.82 -41.44 -13.76
N ASN A 891 -60.07 -42.47 -12.94
CA ASN A 891 -61.42 -42.95 -12.60
C ASN A 891 -61.30 -43.38 -11.14
N ASP A 892 -61.39 -42.40 -10.26
CA ASP A 892 -60.73 -42.46 -8.96
C ASP A 892 -61.71 -42.90 -7.87
N THR A 893 -61.19 -43.35 -6.73
CA THR A 893 -61.96 -43.72 -5.54
C THR A 893 -61.39 -42.96 -4.36
N VAL A 894 -62.00 -41.81 -4.07
CA VAL A 894 -61.62 -40.91 -2.99
C VAL A 894 -62.58 -41.05 -1.82
N ARG A 895 -62.05 -41.17 -0.61
CA ARG A 895 -62.84 -41.20 0.62
C ARG A 895 -62.27 -40.20 1.61
N GLY A 896 -63.16 -39.37 2.18
CA GLY A 896 -62.85 -38.49 3.31
C GLY A 896 -62.53 -39.33 4.55
N GLY A 897 -63.50 -39.47 5.45
CA GLY A 897 -63.41 -40.42 6.55
C GLY A 897 -64.28 -40.00 7.73
N THR A 898 -63.68 -39.35 8.71
CA THR A 898 -64.41 -38.72 9.81
C THR A 898 -63.91 -37.30 10.04
N GLY A 899 -64.71 -36.29 9.72
CA GLY A 899 -64.20 -34.94 9.64
C GLY A 899 -65.17 -33.88 9.17
N ALA A 900 -64.72 -33.08 8.22
CA ALA A 900 -65.49 -32.07 7.49
C ALA A 900 -64.72 -31.74 6.21
N ASP A 901 -64.76 -32.68 5.27
CA ASP A 901 -63.74 -32.84 4.23
C ASP A 901 -64.13 -32.10 2.93
N ASP A 902 -63.13 -31.55 2.22
CA ASP A 902 -63.25 -30.97 0.88
C ASP A 902 -62.66 -31.96 -0.15
N VAL A 903 -63.53 -32.74 -0.78
CA VAL A 903 -63.22 -33.90 -1.64
C VAL A 903 -63.50 -33.60 -3.13
N PHE A 904 -62.51 -33.81 -3.99
CA PHE A 904 -62.56 -33.57 -5.44
C PHE A 904 -62.22 -34.84 -6.21
N GLY A 905 -63.03 -35.18 -7.22
CA GLY A 905 -62.74 -36.19 -8.23
C GLY A 905 -61.77 -35.62 -9.26
N GLY A 906 -62.31 -35.06 -10.35
CA GLY A 906 -61.55 -34.34 -11.37
C GLY A 906 -62.02 -34.69 -12.78
N ASP A 907 -61.07 -34.93 -13.69
CA ASP A 907 -61.34 -35.42 -15.05
C ASP A 907 -61.47 -36.96 -15.01
N GLY A 908 -62.68 -37.48 -14.73
CA GLY A 908 -62.83 -38.92 -14.47
C GLY A 908 -64.23 -39.54 -14.63
N ASN A 909 -64.52 -40.59 -13.84
CA ASN A 909 -65.85 -41.19 -13.64
C ASN A 909 -65.84 -41.75 -12.21
N ASP A 910 -65.88 -40.85 -11.24
CA ASP A 910 -65.22 -41.08 -9.97
C ASP A 910 -66.18 -41.61 -8.89
N ARG A 911 -65.63 -42.23 -7.86
CA ARG A 911 -66.34 -42.60 -6.64
C ARG A 911 -65.84 -41.74 -5.48
N LEU A 912 -66.65 -40.78 -5.07
CA LEU A 912 -66.41 -39.93 -3.91
C LEU A 912 -67.31 -40.36 -2.74
N ASP A 913 -66.74 -40.43 -1.53
CA ASP A 913 -67.38 -41.06 -0.37
C ASP A 913 -66.96 -40.30 0.92
N GLY A 914 -67.75 -39.31 1.37
CA GLY A 914 -67.42 -38.45 2.53
C GLY A 914 -67.28 -39.21 3.85
N ASN A 915 -68.09 -40.27 3.98
CA ASN A 915 -68.20 -41.18 5.13
C ASN A 915 -68.89 -40.56 6.36
N GLY A 916 -68.34 -39.53 7.01
CA GLY A 916 -68.82 -39.14 8.35
C GLY A 916 -68.42 -37.75 8.85
N GLY A 917 -69.10 -36.73 8.38
CA GLY A 917 -68.84 -35.33 8.71
C GLY A 917 -69.61 -34.40 7.78
N PRO A 918 -69.73 -33.09 8.05
CA PRO A 918 -70.41 -32.15 7.16
C PRO A 918 -69.54 -31.79 5.95
N ASP A 919 -69.48 -32.72 4.99
CA ASP A 919 -68.49 -32.74 3.91
C ASP A 919 -68.90 -31.95 2.66
N ARG A 920 -67.94 -31.77 1.73
CA ARG A 920 -68.16 -31.20 0.39
C ARG A 920 -67.51 -32.09 -0.67
N LEU A 921 -68.34 -32.64 -1.56
CA LEU A 921 -67.92 -33.53 -2.64
C LEU A 921 -68.13 -32.84 -3.99
N PHE A 922 -67.11 -32.85 -4.83
CA PHE A 922 -67.09 -32.27 -6.18
C PHE A 922 -66.62 -33.36 -7.17
N GLY A 923 -67.50 -33.85 -8.05
CA GLY A 923 -67.09 -34.80 -9.11
C GLY A 923 -66.26 -34.13 -10.22
N ASP A 924 -66.65 -32.89 -10.53
CA ASP A 924 -66.11 -32.02 -11.57
C ASP A 924 -66.38 -32.47 -13.03
N ALA A 925 -65.76 -33.52 -13.55
CA ALA A 925 -65.76 -33.78 -14.99
C ALA A 925 -65.90 -35.25 -15.45
N GLY A 926 -66.99 -35.93 -15.03
CA GLY A 926 -67.47 -37.08 -15.78
C GLY A 926 -68.86 -37.62 -15.47
N ASN A 927 -68.94 -38.87 -15.01
CA ASN A 927 -70.20 -39.56 -14.72
C ASN A 927 -70.12 -40.13 -13.31
N ASP A 928 -70.18 -39.23 -12.34
CA ASP A 928 -69.58 -39.47 -11.03
C ASP A 928 -70.58 -40.06 -10.04
N ARG A 929 -70.06 -40.77 -9.02
CA ARG A 929 -70.84 -41.27 -7.89
C ARG A 929 -70.37 -40.59 -6.61
N LEU A 930 -71.26 -39.79 -6.02
CA LEU A 930 -71.04 -39.11 -4.75
C LEU A 930 -71.90 -39.78 -3.66
N ASP A 931 -71.28 -40.21 -2.57
CA ASP A 931 -71.92 -40.62 -1.30
C ASP A 931 -71.51 -39.61 -0.21
N GLY A 932 -72.43 -38.78 0.30
CA GLY A 932 -72.15 -37.85 1.39
C GLY A 932 -71.78 -38.58 2.70
N GLY A 933 -72.59 -39.58 3.06
CA GLY A 933 -72.40 -40.35 4.30
C GLY A 933 -73.23 -39.81 5.46
N ASP A 934 -72.69 -39.87 6.67
CA ASP A 934 -73.36 -39.45 7.90
C ASP A 934 -73.03 -37.98 8.25
N ALA A 935 -73.84 -37.02 7.80
CA ALA A 935 -74.18 -35.75 8.48
C ALA A 935 -75.06 -34.84 7.60
N VAL A 936 -74.47 -33.79 6.99
CA VAL A 936 -75.15 -32.66 6.30
C VAL A 936 -74.21 -32.12 5.21
N ASP A 937 -74.31 -32.72 4.04
CA ASP A 937 -73.21 -32.71 3.07
C ASP A 937 -73.58 -31.92 1.81
N ARG A 938 -72.58 -31.38 1.13
CA ARG A 938 -72.76 -30.58 -0.09
C ARG A 938 -72.14 -31.30 -1.27
N CYS A 939 -72.94 -31.57 -2.29
CA CYS A 939 -72.49 -32.29 -3.46
C CYS A 939 -72.68 -31.46 -4.73
N ALA A 940 -71.62 -31.32 -5.51
CA ALA A 940 -71.70 -30.93 -6.91
C ALA A 940 -71.24 -32.14 -7.72
N GLY A 941 -72.06 -32.62 -8.66
CA GLY A 941 -71.65 -33.63 -9.63
C GLY A 941 -70.61 -33.00 -10.55
N GLY A 942 -71.08 -32.38 -11.63
CA GLY A 942 -70.26 -31.41 -12.37
C GLY A 942 -70.69 -31.36 -13.82
N THR A 943 -69.93 -32.05 -14.67
CA THR A 943 -70.14 -32.06 -16.12
C THR A 943 -70.33 -33.45 -16.75
N GLY A 944 -71.39 -34.16 -16.36
CA GLY A 944 -71.93 -35.24 -17.19
C GLY A 944 -73.22 -35.88 -16.66
N ILE A 945 -73.14 -37.12 -16.16
CA ILE A 945 -74.31 -37.88 -15.68
C ILE A 945 -74.02 -38.46 -14.30
N ASP A 946 -74.31 -37.66 -13.28
CA ASP A 946 -73.83 -37.88 -11.92
C ASP A 946 -74.90 -38.54 -11.03
N THR A 947 -74.45 -39.25 -9.99
CA THR A 947 -75.32 -39.98 -9.04
C THR A 947 -74.96 -39.66 -7.59
N GLY A 948 -75.68 -38.71 -6.99
CA GLY A 948 -75.52 -38.31 -5.59
C GLY A 948 -76.41 -39.09 -4.61
N PHE A 949 -75.85 -39.43 -3.45
CA PHE A 949 -76.52 -40.10 -2.33
C PHE A 949 -76.19 -39.36 -1.03
N GLN A 950 -77.15 -39.28 -0.11
CA GLN A 950 -77.07 -38.64 1.23
C GLN A 950 -76.78 -37.12 1.30
N CYS A 951 -76.42 -36.47 0.19
CA CYS A 951 -76.23 -35.01 0.08
C CYS A 951 -77.47 -34.15 0.44
N GLU A 952 -77.31 -33.06 1.21
CA GLU A 952 -78.38 -32.08 1.50
C GLU A 952 -78.53 -31.03 0.39
N THR A 953 -77.40 -30.49 -0.11
CA THR A 953 -77.40 -29.55 -1.25
C THR A 953 -76.82 -30.22 -2.48
N ILE A 954 -77.58 -30.24 -3.57
CA ILE A 954 -77.16 -30.71 -4.89
C ILE A 954 -77.14 -29.53 -5.86
N LEU A 955 -76.00 -29.29 -6.50
CA LEU A 955 -75.85 -28.33 -7.60
C LEU A 955 -75.30 -29.05 -8.85
N GLY A 956 -75.92 -28.83 -10.01
CA GLY A 956 -75.44 -29.30 -11.31
C GLY A 956 -76.14 -30.52 -11.92
N ILE A 957 -76.60 -31.48 -11.11
CA ILE A 957 -77.13 -32.77 -11.60
C ILE A 957 -78.42 -32.59 -12.46
N PRO A 958 -78.48 -33.11 -13.71
CA PRO A 958 -79.65 -33.03 -14.61
C PRO A 958 -80.83 -33.97 -14.28
#